data_AF-A0A2B4RNQ4-F1
#
_entry.id   AF-A0A2B4RNQ4-F1
#
_cell.length_a   1.000
_cell.length_b   1.000
_cell.length_c   1.000
_cell.angle_alpha   90.00
_cell.angle_beta   90.00
_cell.angle_gamma   90.00
#
_symmetry.space_group_name_H-M   'P 1'
#
loop_
_entity.id
_entity.type
_entity.pdbx_description
1 polymer ?
#
loop_
_entity_poly.entity_id
_entity_poly.type
_entity_poly.pdbx_seq_one_letter_code
_entity_poly.pdbx_strand_id
1 'polypeptide(L)'
;MAARGLVGISAALYLFHLCFILPVNRHKIFRHGSLLGEEPLEGLNERWKSDFKAKIAQTALNEFAARAVDTAGNHKVKLSKHTTSTLAYCLCLSLLLSSGNVERNPGPKSTSQSGNFKLSTVKGLRICNLNVRSLVNKMDEIRVFCETHLPHVLSLNETWLDSSISDSEIQLPGYSLVRRDKTRRNGGVLIYISSNLNYKVIQEFENDQPDIQCLWMEITPPKSKGFIFCSCYRPPNADNVATYVEGLRNMLTVMADREKEIVITGDLNFDLKQSNKPASTKRFMNMAKEFSLRQIIDNFTRITENSKTLIDLFFTSRPDLYVSGVIPVGFSDHSATYAVLPCKFDFESGLDGWVKTGTAFENQPTFGDNPTARNRGQPAQQQGDWWIGGFEDRPSKSTPAGKIQGDGPQGTLVSPTFKITGPTISFLIGGGCDVNTVRVELIVGIKVVEKETGHCTETMTRKAWDVKKFIGRNAHIKVVDSSSGGWGHINLDDLKGDMSCPVEAPCKFDFERGIHGWAKTGTAFDNQPTFGDNPTARNRGQPAQQQGDWWIGGFEDRPSESTQAGKTQGDGPLGTLTSPTFKITGPTISFLIGGGCDVNTVRVELIVGNKVVEKETGHCTETMRRKAWHVRDFIGQEAHVRLVDYSSGGWGHINFDDLQVGLGCPARCKFDFENGLRGWVAVGEAFQNQPTFGDNPTARNRGQPAHQQGDWWIGGYENRPSESALAGKIQGDVPKGILISPSFEITGPTISFLIGGGCDIDKVRVELVVHNQVVKKETGKCTETMARKIWNVGEFSGQEAHIKLVDSSSGGWGHINFDDLEGDISCSIGCQDHIWYRCKCPELASFQQYCQKKGEFMSKYCPRSCGFCGEQEVLYDLKDERENELLASIDLEDTVNDNATYPLTESNGFIEEQPWKKAAACSYNVKNLIKTCYVG
;
A
#
# COMPACT_ATOMS: atom_id res chain seq x y z
N MET A 1 16.79 34.85 -59.14
CA MET A 1 16.55 34.92 -57.67
C MET A 1 16.44 33.53 -57.02
N ALA A 2 17.14 32.51 -57.52
CA ALA A 2 17.09 31.14 -56.98
C ALA A 2 18.35 30.74 -56.16
N ALA A 3 19.27 31.69 -55.90
CA ALA A 3 20.53 31.43 -55.18
C ALA A 3 20.60 31.99 -53.74
N ARG A 4 19.55 32.65 -53.24
CA ARG A 4 19.48 33.15 -51.84
C ARG A 4 18.60 32.29 -50.91
N GLY A 5 17.81 31.36 -51.45
CA GLY A 5 16.97 30.45 -50.66
C GLY A 5 17.68 29.21 -50.12
N LEU A 6 18.80 28.80 -50.72
CA LEU A 6 19.55 27.60 -50.32
C LEU A 6 20.54 27.84 -49.16
N VAL A 7 20.97 29.08 -48.93
CA VAL A 7 21.89 29.42 -47.82
C VAL A 7 21.18 29.45 -46.46
N GLY A 8 19.90 29.87 -46.43
CA GLY A 8 19.10 29.89 -45.19
C GLY A 8 18.72 28.50 -44.68
N ILE A 9 18.43 27.56 -45.59
CA ILE A 9 18.08 26.18 -45.23
C ILE A 9 19.32 25.40 -44.76
N SER A 10 20.49 25.68 -45.35
CA SER A 10 21.75 25.02 -44.95
C SER A 10 22.28 25.52 -43.59
N ALA A 11 22.08 26.79 -43.24
CA ALA A 11 22.45 27.32 -41.92
C ALA A 11 21.53 26.82 -40.79
N ALA A 12 20.23 26.66 -41.08
CA ALA A 12 19.27 26.09 -40.14
C ALA A 12 19.53 24.60 -39.87
N LEU A 13 19.89 23.82 -40.88
CA LEU A 13 20.28 22.40 -40.73
C LEU A 13 21.62 22.25 -40.00
N TYR A 14 22.57 23.17 -40.16
CA TYR A 14 23.86 23.16 -39.47
C TYR A 14 23.72 23.48 -37.96
N LEU A 15 22.84 24.43 -37.61
CA LEU A 15 22.46 24.72 -36.21
C LEU A 15 21.65 23.57 -35.59
N PHE A 16 20.81 22.89 -36.37
CA PHE A 16 20.06 21.70 -35.93
C PHE A 16 20.98 20.51 -35.64
N HIS A 17 22.07 20.32 -36.41
CA HIS A 17 23.09 19.29 -36.16
C HIS A 17 24.00 19.60 -34.95
N LEU A 18 24.35 20.86 -34.71
CA LEU A 18 25.21 21.27 -33.59
C LEU A 18 24.50 21.23 -32.23
N CYS A 19 23.18 21.45 -32.18
CA CYS A 19 22.45 21.51 -30.91
C CYS A 19 21.83 20.18 -30.45
N PHE A 20 21.65 19.17 -31.31
CA PHE A 20 20.85 17.97 -30.94
C PHE A 20 21.49 16.60 -31.21
N ILE A 21 22.68 16.48 -31.83
CA ILE A 21 23.29 15.15 -32.12
C ILE A 21 24.58 14.84 -31.32
N LEU A 22 25.08 15.74 -30.47
CA LEU A 22 26.20 15.43 -29.55
C LEU A 22 25.79 15.67 -28.09
N PRO A 23 25.27 14.63 -27.41
CA PRO A 23 26.03 14.10 -26.28
C PRO A 23 25.89 12.58 -26.13
N VAL A 24 26.65 11.80 -26.89
CA VAL A 24 26.96 10.40 -26.54
C VAL A 24 28.44 10.16 -26.80
N ASN A 25 29.27 10.56 -25.84
CA ASN A 25 30.59 10.01 -25.47
C ASN A 25 31.45 11.07 -24.75
N ARG A 26 31.28 11.21 -23.44
CA ARG A 26 32.27 11.84 -22.56
C ARG A 26 32.82 10.81 -21.57
N HIS A 27 33.51 9.80 -22.07
CA HIS A 27 34.52 9.04 -21.32
C HIS A 27 35.54 8.45 -22.30
N LYS A 28 36.36 9.33 -22.89
CA LYS A 28 37.67 9.09 -23.53
C LYS A 28 38.00 10.35 -24.32
N ILE A 29 38.60 11.34 -23.66
CA ILE A 29 39.53 12.38 -24.16
C ILE A 29 39.85 13.22 -22.91
N PHE A 30 40.71 12.67 -22.05
CA PHE A 30 41.57 13.44 -21.16
C PHE A 30 42.96 12.88 -21.45
N ARG A 31 43.65 13.49 -22.42
CA ARG A 31 45.11 13.40 -22.65
C ARG A 31 45.44 14.21 -23.91
N HIS A 32 45.54 15.52 -23.72
CA HIS A 32 46.57 16.42 -24.27
C HIS A 32 46.07 17.86 -24.16
N GLY A 33 46.82 18.67 -23.42
CA GLY A 33 46.53 20.07 -23.20
C GLY A 33 46.97 20.96 -24.36
N SER A 34 46.69 22.26 -24.12
CA SER A 34 47.13 23.44 -24.85
C SER A 34 46.57 23.62 -26.26
N LEU A 35 45.59 24.52 -26.40
CA LEU A 35 45.81 25.86 -26.97
C LEU A 35 44.47 26.60 -26.94
N LEU A 36 44.56 27.90 -26.63
CA LEU A 36 43.50 28.89 -26.51
C LEU A 36 42.83 28.95 -25.13
N GLY A 37 43.22 30.00 -24.41
CA GLY A 37 42.89 30.28 -23.03
C GLY A 37 41.47 30.75 -22.79
N GLU A 38 41.13 30.67 -21.52
CA GLU A 38 39.98 31.28 -20.88
C GLU A 38 40.05 32.81 -21.01
N GLU A 39 38.94 33.45 -21.38
CA GLU A 39 38.41 34.61 -20.66
C GLU A 39 36.88 34.71 -20.82
N PRO A 40 36.14 35.23 -19.81
CA PRO A 40 34.69 35.19 -19.74
C PRO A 40 34.03 36.50 -20.20
N LEU A 41 32.96 36.42 -21.00
CA LEU A 41 32.08 37.55 -21.30
C LEU A 41 31.10 37.80 -20.13
N GLU A 42 31.63 38.23 -18.99
CA GLU A 42 30.88 38.96 -17.97
C GLU A 42 30.86 40.45 -18.37
N GLY A 43 29.69 40.97 -18.79
CA GLY A 43 29.59 42.40 -19.10
C GLY A 43 28.44 42.90 -19.97
N LEU A 44 27.33 42.16 -20.13
CA LEU A 44 26.16 42.68 -20.86
C LEU A 44 24.89 42.64 -19.99
N ASN A 45 24.36 43.84 -19.75
CA ASN A 45 23.20 44.16 -18.91
C ASN A 45 21.92 43.44 -19.39
N GLU A 46 21.15 42.87 -18.45
CA GLU A 46 19.95 42.04 -18.70
C GLU A 46 18.84 42.75 -19.50
N ARG A 47 18.84 44.09 -19.52
CA ARG A 47 17.90 44.88 -20.34
C ARG A 47 18.13 44.72 -21.85
N TRP A 48 19.38 44.55 -22.29
CA TRP A 48 19.70 44.34 -23.71
C TRP A 48 19.36 42.92 -24.19
N LYS A 49 19.43 41.91 -23.31
CA LYS A 49 19.05 40.52 -23.65
C LYS A 49 17.53 40.36 -23.78
N SER A 50 16.76 41.11 -23.00
CA SER A 50 15.29 41.18 -23.10
C SER A 50 14.85 41.93 -24.37
N ASP A 51 15.42 43.10 -24.65
CA ASP A 51 15.08 43.90 -25.85
C ASP A 51 15.46 43.19 -27.15
N PHE A 52 16.55 42.41 -27.16
CA PHE A 52 16.97 41.64 -28.33
C PHE A 52 16.03 40.47 -28.62
N LYS A 53 15.51 39.79 -27.58
CA LYS A 53 14.52 38.71 -27.72
C LYS A 53 13.14 39.24 -28.12
N ALA A 54 12.72 40.38 -27.56
CA ALA A 54 11.45 41.01 -27.90
C ALA A 54 11.43 41.54 -29.34
N LYS A 55 12.54 42.13 -29.83
CA LYS A 55 12.65 42.59 -31.23
C LYS A 55 12.61 41.44 -32.23
N ILE A 56 13.25 40.31 -31.96
CA ILE A 56 13.19 39.13 -32.84
C ILE A 56 11.76 38.56 -32.90
N ALA A 57 11.07 38.48 -31.77
CA ALA A 57 9.69 38.01 -31.72
C ALA A 57 8.73 38.96 -32.47
N GLN A 58 8.91 40.28 -32.32
CA GLN A 58 8.08 41.29 -33.00
C GLN A 58 8.33 41.32 -34.52
N THR A 59 9.59 41.20 -34.97
CA THR A 59 9.93 41.12 -36.39
C THR A 59 9.39 39.84 -37.03
N ALA A 60 9.45 38.71 -36.33
CA ALA A 60 8.87 37.45 -36.80
C ALA A 60 7.33 37.50 -36.89
N LEU A 61 6.67 38.17 -35.94
CA LEU A 61 5.21 38.36 -35.96
C LEU A 61 4.76 39.28 -37.11
N ASN A 62 5.51 40.36 -37.35
CA ASN A 62 5.21 41.34 -38.40
C ASN A 62 5.44 40.77 -39.81
N GLU A 63 6.49 39.96 -40.02
CA GLU A 63 6.69 39.22 -41.29
C GLU A 63 5.62 38.15 -41.52
N PHE A 64 5.11 37.52 -40.45
CA PHE A 64 4.04 36.53 -40.51
C PHE A 64 2.68 37.17 -40.86
N ALA A 65 2.36 38.33 -40.26
CA ALA A 65 1.15 39.10 -40.58
C ALA A 65 1.17 39.61 -42.03
N ALA A 66 2.32 40.07 -42.53
CA ALA A 66 2.47 40.52 -43.92
C ALA A 66 2.26 39.38 -44.94
N ARG A 67 2.68 38.14 -44.63
CA ARG A 67 2.50 36.98 -45.53
C ARG A 67 1.13 36.32 -45.45
N ALA A 68 0.46 36.39 -44.30
CA ALA A 68 -0.90 35.89 -44.14
C ALA A 68 -1.92 36.72 -44.93
N VAL A 69 -1.72 38.04 -45.02
CA VAL A 69 -2.58 38.96 -45.80
C VAL A 69 -2.40 38.77 -47.31
N ASP A 70 -1.19 38.44 -47.77
CA ASP A 70 -0.90 38.24 -49.20
C ASP A 70 -1.48 36.91 -49.76
N THR A 71 -1.72 35.92 -48.88
CA THR A 71 -2.20 34.58 -49.28
C THR A 71 -3.73 34.46 -49.30
N ALA A 72 -4.46 35.43 -48.73
CA ALA A 72 -5.93 35.44 -48.73
C ALA A 72 -6.53 36.02 -50.04
N GLY A 73 -5.71 36.61 -50.90
CA GLY A 73 -6.16 37.41 -52.04
C GLY A 73 -6.41 36.66 -53.36
N ASN A 74 -5.95 35.42 -53.57
CA ASN A 74 -6.14 34.77 -54.88
C ASN A 74 -6.21 33.23 -54.83
N HIS A 75 -7.39 32.74 -55.23
CA HIS A 75 -7.75 31.40 -55.75
C HIS A 75 -7.49 30.12 -54.92
N LYS A 76 -8.57 29.32 -54.86
CA LYS A 76 -8.70 27.93 -54.39
C LYS A 76 -7.43 27.08 -54.54
N VAL A 77 -6.77 26.75 -53.43
CA VAL A 77 -5.78 25.67 -53.36
C VAL A 77 -6.17 24.68 -52.27
N LYS A 78 -6.25 23.39 -52.62
CA LYS A 78 -6.40 22.27 -51.69
C LYS A 78 -5.27 22.33 -50.66
N LEU A 79 -5.58 22.61 -49.39
CA LEU A 79 -4.62 22.41 -48.29
C LEU A 79 -4.30 20.91 -48.18
N SER A 80 -3.03 20.54 -48.38
CA SER A 80 -2.56 19.17 -48.21
C SER A 80 -2.45 18.83 -46.71
N LYS A 81 -2.53 17.53 -46.36
CA LYS A 81 -2.37 16.99 -44.99
C LYS A 81 -1.07 17.44 -44.28
N HIS A 82 -0.08 17.96 -45.00
CA HIS A 82 1.15 18.47 -44.40
C HIS A 82 0.99 19.87 -43.80
N THR A 83 0.16 20.76 -44.35
CA THR A 83 0.01 22.12 -43.79
C THR A 83 -0.79 22.12 -42.48
N THR A 84 -1.75 21.20 -42.31
CA THR A 84 -2.45 20.97 -41.03
C THR A 84 -1.58 20.30 -39.97
N SER A 85 -0.67 19.40 -40.36
CA SER A 85 0.30 18.79 -39.44
C SER A 85 1.32 19.80 -38.92
N THR A 86 1.83 20.67 -39.78
CA THR A 86 2.75 21.76 -39.37
C THR A 86 2.03 22.82 -38.53
N LEU A 87 0.76 23.12 -38.83
CA LEU A 87 -0.05 24.00 -37.97
C LEU A 87 -0.27 23.42 -36.58
N ALA A 88 -0.59 22.13 -36.47
CA ALA A 88 -0.76 21.44 -35.19
C ALA A 88 0.56 21.40 -34.41
N TYR A 89 1.69 21.18 -35.08
CA TYR A 89 3.01 21.17 -34.44
C TYR A 89 3.43 22.54 -33.92
N CYS A 90 3.17 23.60 -34.70
CA CYS A 90 3.43 24.98 -34.28
C CYS A 90 2.48 25.44 -33.16
N LEU A 91 1.23 24.98 -33.16
CA LEU A 91 0.28 25.22 -32.06
C LEU A 91 0.70 24.48 -30.78
N CYS A 92 1.15 23.23 -30.89
CA CYS A 92 1.70 22.47 -29.77
C CYS A 92 3.00 23.08 -29.23
N LEU A 93 3.90 23.57 -30.10
CA LEU A 93 5.12 24.25 -29.67
C LEU A 93 4.82 25.60 -29.01
N SER A 94 3.84 26.35 -29.51
CA SER A 94 3.44 27.62 -28.89
C SER A 94 2.71 27.40 -27.58
N LEU A 95 1.93 26.33 -27.43
CA LEU A 95 1.36 25.88 -26.15
C LEU A 95 2.44 25.40 -25.17
N LEU A 96 3.48 24.69 -25.64
CA LEU A 96 4.64 24.26 -24.83
C LEU A 96 5.53 25.43 -24.40
N LEU A 97 5.67 26.46 -25.24
CA LEU A 97 6.46 27.66 -24.94
C LEU A 97 5.67 28.68 -24.11
N SER A 98 4.34 28.63 -24.12
CA SER A 98 3.46 29.44 -23.25
C SER A 98 3.07 28.73 -21.94
N SER A 99 3.21 27.40 -21.87
CA SER A 99 3.24 26.66 -20.61
C SER A 99 4.57 26.95 -19.92
N GLY A 100 4.60 27.94 -19.04
CA GLY A 100 5.78 28.34 -18.26
C GLY A 100 6.31 27.29 -17.25
N ASN A 101 6.08 25.99 -17.47
CA ASN A 101 6.41 24.88 -16.57
C ASN A 101 7.27 23.80 -17.25
N VAL A 102 8.37 24.19 -17.90
CA VAL A 102 9.49 23.26 -18.13
C VAL A 102 10.64 23.74 -17.27
N GLU A 103 10.66 23.26 -16.03
CA GLU A 103 11.74 23.51 -15.08
C GLU A 103 13.04 22.91 -15.64
N ARG A 104 14.08 23.72 -15.77
CA ARG A 104 15.40 23.29 -16.26
C ARG A 104 16.16 22.53 -15.16
N ASN A 105 15.66 21.37 -14.71
CA ASN A 105 16.42 20.30 -14.03
C ASN A 105 15.50 19.28 -13.36
N PRO A 106 15.35 18.05 -13.89
CA PRO A 106 14.92 16.92 -13.08
C PRO A 106 16.17 16.27 -12.48
N GLY A 107 16.41 16.51 -11.19
CA GLY A 107 17.25 15.64 -10.35
C GLY A 107 18.65 16.16 -9.96
N PRO A 108 19.13 15.81 -8.75
CA PRO A 108 20.48 16.15 -8.29
C PRO A 108 21.55 15.34 -9.03
N LYS A 109 22.69 15.98 -9.32
CA LYS A 109 23.90 15.30 -9.83
C LYS A 109 24.41 14.33 -8.75
N SER A 110 24.58 13.08 -9.15
CA SER A 110 24.97 11.95 -8.32
C SER A 110 26.10 12.25 -7.32
N THR A 111 25.79 12.18 -6.03
CA THR A 111 26.71 11.58 -5.06
C THR A 111 26.36 10.10 -4.98
N SER A 112 27.29 9.28 -5.45
CA SER A 112 27.28 7.82 -5.41
C SER A 112 26.92 7.30 -4.01
N GLN A 113 25.70 6.75 -3.84
CA GLN A 113 25.41 5.62 -2.93
C GLN A 113 23.94 5.10 -2.90
N SER A 114 22.93 5.75 -3.48
CA SER A 114 21.52 5.35 -3.27
C SER A 114 20.80 4.73 -4.49
N GLY A 115 21.45 3.79 -5.20
CA GLY A 115 20.86 3.20 -6.41
C GLY A 115 19.79 2.12 -6.18
N ASN A 116 19.63 1.57 -4.97
CA ASN A 116 18.79 0.38 -4.73
C ASN A 116 18.01 0.36 -3.39
N PHE A 117 17.89 1.47 -2.67
CA PHE A 117 17.21 1.45 -1.37
C PHE A 117 15.68 1.39 -1.53
N LYS A 118 15.07 0.27 -1.12
CA LYS A 118 13.62 0.08 -1.07
C LYS A 118 13.15 0.01 0.38
N LEU A 119 12.45 1.04 0.85
CA LEU A 119 11.84 1.05 2.19
C LEU A 119 10.97 -0.18 2.48
N SER A 120 10.38 -0.82 1.47
CA SER A 120 9.60 -2.06 1.63
C SER A 120 10.39 -3.25 2.16
N THR A 121 11.73 -3.22 2.10
CA THR A 121 12.58 -4.22 2.73
C THR A 121 12.73 -3.99 4.23
N VAL A 122 12.56 -2.75 4.70
CA VAL A 122 12.63 -2.37 6.12
C VAL A 122 11.31 -2.71 6.79
N LYS A 123 11.37 -3.57 7.81
CA LYS A 123 10.19 -4.11 8.49
C LYS A 123 9.71 -3.16 9.59
N GLY A 124 8.39 -2.96 9.67
CA GLY A 124 7.75 -2.09 10.66
C GLY A 124 6.64 -1.21 10.06
N LEU A 125 6.00 -0.41 10.91
CA LEU A 125 5.11 0.66 10.48
C LEU A 125 5.94 1.73 9.78
N ARG A 126 5.60 2.05 8.53
CA ARG A 126 6.42 2.87 7.63
C ARG A 126 5.68 4.17 7.40
N ILE A 127 6.25 5.25 7.87
CA ILE A 127 5.69 6.60 7.75
C ILE A 127 6.59 7.35 6.79
N CYS A 128 6.01 7.92 5.74
CA CYS A 128 6.71 8.73 4.75
C CYS A 128 6.11 10.12 4.70
N ASN A 129 6.95 11.12 4.47
CA ASN A 129 6.51 12.48 4.16
C ASN A 129 7.24 13.01 2.92
N LEU A 130 6.49 13.62 2.01
CA LEU A 130 7.02 14.20 0.78
C LEU A 130 6.30 15.51 0.42
N ASN A 131 7.04 16.60 0.27
CA ASN A 131 6.55 17.76 -0.45
C ASN A 131 6.53 17.44 -1.96
N VAL A 132 5.33 17.34 -2.54
CA VAL A 132 5.15 16.92 -3.94
C VAL A 132 5.10 18.07 -4.92
N ARG A 133 4.90 19.31 -4.48
CA ARG A 133 4.75 20.51 -5.33
C ARG A 133 3.83 20.23 -6.54
N SER A 134 2.52 20.16 -6.31
CA SER A 134 1.45 19.72 -7.22
C SER A 134 1.29 18.20 -7.32
N LEU A 135 0.16 17.67 -6.84
CA LEU A 135 -0.12 16.23 -6.83
C LEU A 135 -0.66 15.70 -8.17
N VAL A 136 -1.64 16.38 -8.78
CA VAL A 136 -2.46 15.82 -9.87
C VAL A 136 -1.62 15.31 -11.05
N ASN A 137 -0.58 16.06 -11.43
CA ASN A 137 0.30 15.71 -12.53
C ASN A 137 1.43 14.73 -12.15
N LYS A 138 1.43 14.20 -10.93
CA LYS A 138 2.44 13.29 -10.37
C LYS A 138 1.84 12.00 -9.80
N MET A 139 0.56 11.73 -10.10
CA MET A 139 -0.15 10.57 -9.54
C MET A 139 0.51 9.25 -9.92
N ASP A 140 1.07 9.13 -11.12
CA ASP A 140 1.75 7.90 -11.55
C ASP A 140 3.05 7.68 -10.78
N GLU A 141 3.83 8.73 -10.56
CA GLU A 141 5.05 8.68 -9.75
C GLU A 141 4.74 8.35 -8.29
N ILE A 142 3.63 8.88 -7.75
CA ILE A 142 3.17 8.57 -6.40
C ILE A 142 2.69 7.11 -6.30
N ARG A 143 2.00 6.58 -7.33
CA ARG A 143 1.64 5.16 -7.39
C ARG A 143 2.88 4.28 -7.39
N VAL A 144 3.86 4.57 -8.23
CA VAL A 144 5.14 3.84 -8.27
C VAL A 144 5.88 3.95 -6.94
N PHE A 145 5.87 5.12 -6.29
CA PHE A 145 6.44 5.30 -4.96
C PHE A 145 5.75 4.39 -3.94
N CYS A 146 4.42 4.34 -3.94
CA CYS A 146 3.64 3.50 -3.05
C CYS A 146 3.84 2.00 -3.33
N GLU A 147 3.94 1.58 -4.58
CA GLU A 147 4.22 0.19 -4.96
C GLU A 147 5.66 -0.23 -4.57
N THR A 148 6.61 0.69 -4.64
CA THR A 148 8.03 0.40 -4.37
C THR A 148 8.33 0.41 -2.87
N HIS A 149 7.83 1.41 -2.15
CA HIS A 149 8.17 1.67 -0.76
C HIS A 149 7.09 1.18 0.21
N LEU A 150 5.87 0.95 -0.28
CA LEU A 150 4.71 0.44 0.45
C LEU A 150 4.51 1.17 1.80
N PRO A 151 4.46 2.52 1.82
CA PRO A 151 4.29 3.27 3.07
C PRO A 151 2.98 2.85 3.74
N HIS A 152 2.96 2.73 5.06
CA HIS A 152 1.70 2.52 5.78
C HIS A 152 0.98 3.85 6.02
N VAL A 153 1.73 4.93 6.18
CA VAL A 153 1.24 6.31 6.23
C VAL A 153 2.10 7.13 5.27
N LEU A 154 1.47 7.81 4.31
CA LEU A 154 2.13 8.73 3.38
C LEU A 154 1.53 10.12 3.50
N SER A 155 2.31 11.03 4.07
CA SER A 155 2.01 12.46 4.17
C SER A 155 2.53 13.18 2.93
N LEU A 156 1.66 13.91 2.24
CA LEU A 156 1.99 14.76 1.10
C LEU A 156 1.74 16.23 1.45
N ASN A 157 2.72 17.08 1.15
CA ASN A 157 2.60 18.53 1.30
C ASN A 157 2.66 19.23 -0.06
N GLU A 158 2.11 20.44 -0.12
CA GLU A 158 1.95 21.22 -1.36
C GLU A 158 1.24 20.42 -2.46
N THR A 159 0.13 19.79 -2.10
CA THR A 159 -0.68 19.01 -3.04
C THR A 159 -1.32 19.88 -4.11
N TRP A 160 -1.56 21.16 -3.77
CA TRP A 160 -2.23 22.18 -4.59
C TRP A 160 -3.65 21.82 -5.01
N LEU A 161 -4.26 20.89 -4.28
CA LEU A 161 -5.66 20.49 -4.46
C LEU A 161 -6.62 21.58 -4.00
N ASP A 162 -7.78 21.58 -4.62
CA ASP A 162 -8.97 22.33 -4.22
C ASP A 162 -10.22 21.48 -4.48
N SER A 163 -11.39 22.02 -4.13
CA SER A 163 -12.67 21.31 -4.20
C SER A 163 -13.11 20.95 -5.62
N SER A 164 -12.42 21.43 -6.66
CA SER A 164 -12.72 21.04 -8.04
C SER A 164 -12.19 19.65 -8.41
N ILE A 165 -11.25 19.11 -7.64
CA ILE A 165 -10.66 17.79 -7.85
C ILE A 165 -11.35 16.83 -6.87
N SER A 166 -11.98 15.78 -7.40
CA SER A 166 -12.66 14.78 -6.59
C SER A 166 -11.68 13.79 -5.95
N ASP A 167 -12.06 13.19 -4.81
CA ASP A 167 -11.20 12.21 -4.12
C ASP A 167 -10.90 10.98 -5.00
N SER A 168 -11.84 10.59 -5.86
CA SER A 168 -11.68 9.45 -6.77
C SER A 168 -10.58 9.65 -7.82
N GLU A 169 -10.32 10.89 -8.24
CA GLU A 169 -9.24 11.22 -9.20
C GLU A 169 -7.85 10.99 -8.61
N ILE A 170 -7.70 11.15 -7.30
CA ILE A 170 -6.45 11.05 -6.56
C ILE A 170 -6.42 9.83 -5.64
N GLN A 171 -7.39 8.93 -5.74
CA GLN A 171 -7.46 7.74 -4.90
C GLN A 171 -6.30 6.78 -5.20
N LEU A 172 -5.66 6.29 -4.13
CA LEU A 172 -4.64 5.25 -4.24
C LEU A 172 -5.21 3.88 -3.81
N PRO A 173 -4.98 2.82 -4.60
CA PRO A 173 -5.24 1.44 -4.22
C PRO A 173 -4.75 1.04 -2.81
N GLY A 174 -5.67 0.61 -1.93
CA GLY A 174 -5.30 0.08 -0.60
C GLY A 174 -4.96 1.16 0.44
N TYR A 175 -5.34 2.41 0.16
CA TYR A 175 -5.21 3.54 1.08
C TYR A 175 -6.56 4.22 1.27
N SER A 176 -6.86 4.64 2.49
CA SER A 176 -7.81 5.71 2.76
C SER A 176 -7.10 7.06 2.58
N LEU A 177 -7.85 8.09 2.22
CA LEU A 177 -7.34 9.44 1.97
C LEU A 177 -8.02 10.44 2.91
N VAL A 178 -7.22 11.29 3.54
CA VAL A 178 -7.69 12.45 4.32
C VAL A 178 -6.93 13.67 3.82
N ARG A 179 -7.61 14.76 3.47
CA ARG A 179 -6.96 15.95 2.91
C ARG A 179 -7.48 17.25 3.53
N ARG A 180 -6.63 18.27 3.47
CA ARG A 180 -6.95 19.67 3.72
C ARG A 180 -6.43 20.47 2.53
N ASP A 181 -7.35 20.97 1.74
CA ASP A 181 -7.05 21.67 0.50
C ASP A 181 -6.38 23.03 0.73
N LYS A 182 -5.79 23.59 -0.33
CA LYS A 182 -5.11 24.89 -0.27
C LYS A 182 -6.12 26.01 0.00
N THR A 183 -5.74 26.96 0.86
CA THR A 183 -6.49 28.21 1.07
C THR A 183 -5.95 29.38 0.26
N ARG A 184 -4.76 29.23 -0.34
CA ARG A 184 -4.06 30.22 -1.18
C ARG A 184 -3.66 29.56 -2.51
N ARG A 185 -2.96 30.30 -3.38
CA ARG A 185 -2.48 29.81 -4.68
C ARG A 185 -1.72 28.47 -4.59
N ASN A 186 -0.89 28.32 -3.56
CA ASN A 186 -0.10 27.12 -3.26
C ASN A 186 -0.41 26.65 -1.82
N GLY A 187 -0.17 25.36 -1.54
CA GLY A 187 -0.37 24.75 -0.23
C GLY A 187 -1.14 23.43 -0.33
N GLY A 188 -1.84 23.08 0.75
CA GLY A 188 -2.59 21.85 0.87
C GLY A 188 -1.76 20.70 1.46
N VAL A 189 -2.43 19.87 2.25
CA VAL A 189 -1.87 18.71 2.93
C VAL A 189 -2.79 17.52 2.69
N LEU A 190 -2.22 16.35 2.45
CA LEU A 190 -2.96 15.11 2.25
C LEU A 190 -2.23 13.98 2.96
N ILE A 191 -2.98 13.07 3.57
CA ILE A 191 -2.45 11.86 4.18
C ILE A 191 -3.16 10.66 3.53
N TYR A 192 -2.37 9.78 2.93
CA TYR A 192 -2.81 8.43 2.60
C TYR A 192 -2.49 7.51 3.79
N ILE A 193 -3.49 6.81 4.31
CA ILE A 193 -3.36 5.81 5.37
C ILE A 193 -3.68 4.45 4.77
N SER A 194 -2.81 3.46 4.93
CA SER A 194 -3.09 2.09 4.47
C SER A 194 -4.41 1.61 5.05
N SER A 195 -5.26 1.00 4.23
CA SER A 195 -6.59 0.51 4.63
C SER A 195 -6.56 -0.56 5.74
N ASN A 196 -5.37 -1.02 6.13
CA ASN A 196 -5.17 -1.96 7.23
C ASN A 196 -4.87 -1.28 8.58
N LEU A 197 -4.79 0.06 8.62
CA LEU A 197 -4.62 0.83 9.85
C LEU A 197 -5.93 1.45 10.30
N ASN A 198 -6.21 1.37 11.60
CA ASN A 198 -7.27 2.17 12.20
C ASN A 198 -6.75 3.59 12.43
N TYR A 199 -7.56 4.58 12.12
CA TYR A 199 -7.26 5.97 12.42
C TYR A 199 -8.52 6.75 12.77
N LYS A 200 -8.35 7.84 13.52
CA LYS A 200 -9.40 8.82 13.80
C LYS A 200 -8.88 10.21 13.50
N VAL A 201 -9.56 10.94 12.62
CA VAL A 201 -9.22 12.33 12.33
C VAL A 201 -9.57 13.21 13.53
N ILE A 202 -8.68 14.14 13.89
CA ILE A 202 -8.87 15.10 14.99
C ILE A 202 -9.21 16.45 14.38
N GLN A 203 -10.50 16.81 14.42
CA GLN A 203 -11.04 18.01 13.78
C GLN A 203 -11.10 19.24 14.72
N GLU A 204 -10.68 19.09 15.98
CA GLU A 204 -10.76 20.14 17.04
C GLU A 204 -10.12 21.48 16.64
N PHE A 205 -9.18 21.48 15.70
CA PHE A 205 -8.41 22.66 15.32
C PHE A 205 -8.80 23.30 13.99
N GLU A 206 -9.70 22.68 13.22
CA GLU A 206 -10.01 23.14 11.85
C GLU A 206 -10.62 24.55 11.83
N ASN A 207 -11.43 24.88 12.84
CA ASN A 207 -12.09 26.19 12.95
C ASN A 207 -11.26 27.24 13.70
N ASP A 208 -10.43 26.83 14.65
CA ASP A 208 -9.72 27.75 15.56
C ASP A 208 -8.41 28.29 14.98
N GLN A 209 -7.80 27.59 14.02
CA GLN A 209 -6.51 27.94 13.43
C GLN A 209 -6.51 27.71 11.90
N PRO A 210 -7.30 28.48 11.13
CA PRO A 210 -7.49 28.25 9.70
C PRO A 210 -6.21 28.44 8.87
N ASP A 211 -5.28 29.28 9.36
CA ASP A 211 -4.03 29.61 8.68
C ASP A 211 -2.92 28.55 8.81
N ILE A 212 -3.06 27.62 9.76
CA ILE A 212 -2.11 26.51 9.95
C ILE A 212 -2.56 25.34 9.10
N GLN A 213 -1.81 25.05 8.04
CA GLN A 213 -2.10 23.94 7.13
C GLN A 213 -1.58 22.64 7.73
N CYS A 214 -2.39 22.01 8.58
CA CYS A 214 -2.09 20.72 9.16
C CYS A 214 -3.31 19.81 9.22
N LEU A 215 -3.04 18.50 9.27
CA LEU A 215 -4.00 17.44 9.54
C LEU A 215 -3.53 16.65 10.76
N TRP A 216 -4.37 16.61 11.79
CA TRP A 216 -4.15 15.82 13.00
C TRP A 216 -5.00 14.56 12.96
N MET A 217 -4.43 13.44 13.39
CA MET A 217 -5.15 12.19 13.55
C MET A 217 -4.51 11.33 14.62
N GLU A 218 -5.32 10.49 15.24
CA GLU A 218 -4.83 9.38 16.04
C GLU A 218 -4.73 8.14 15.14
N ILE A 219 -3.54 7.58 15.00
CA ILE A 219 -3.31 6.35 14.24
C ILE A 219 -3.12 5.22 15.24
N THR A 220 -3.90 4.15 15.10
CA THR A 220 -3.85 2.97 15.97
C THR A 220 -3.41 1.77 15.14
N PRO A 221 -2.11 1.41 15.17
CA PRO A 221 -1.65 0.18 14.56
C PRO A 221 -2.31 -1.04 15.21
N PRO A 222 -2.54 -2.14 14.47
CA PRO A 222 -3.14 -3.33 15.04
C PRO A 222 -2.39 -3.79 16.30
N LYS A 223 -3.13 -3.92 17.40
CA LYS A 223 -2.61 -4.45 18.68
C LYS A 223 -1.48 -3.63 19.31
N SER A 224 -1.32 -2.37 18.92
CA SER A 224 -0.41 -1.39 19.54
C SER A 224 -1.21 -0.26 20.15
N LYS A 225 -0.66 0.43 21.16
CA LYS A 225 -1.18 1.77 21.50
C LYS A 225 -1.12 2.68 20.28
N GLY A 226 -2.17 3.48 20.11
CA GLY A 226 -2.21 4.51 19.10
C GLY A 226 -1.29 5.68 19.44
N PHE A 227 -0.87 6.40 18.41
CA PHE A 227 -0.07 7.62 18.51
C PHE A 227 -0.77 8.76 17.78
N ILE A 228 -0.50 9.98 18.22
CA ILE A 228 -0.98 11.19 17.56
C ILE A 228 -0.02 11.51 16.40
N PHE A 229 -0.58 11.66 15.21
CA PHE A 229 0.15 11.98 13.99
C PHE A 229 -0.34 13.31 13.42
N CYS A 230 0.62 14.17 13.04
CA CYS A 230 0.36 15.44 12.40
C CYS A 230 1.17 15.56 11.11
N SER A 231 0.48 15.73 9.98
CA SER A 231 1.10 16.26 8.76
C SER A 231 0.91 17.77 8.73
N CYS A 232 2.01 18.51 8.59
CA CYS A 232 1.98 19.97 8.73
C CYS A 232 2.84 20.65 7.68
N TYR A 233 2.26 21.63 6.98
CA TYR A 233 2.95 22.46 6.02
C TYR A 233 2.98 23.92 6.49
N ARG A 234 4.16 24.54 6.40
CA ARG A 234 4.34 25.98 6.62
C ARG A 234 4.84 26.66 5.35
N PRO A 235 4.13 27.66 4.80
CA PRO A 235 4.66 28.47 3.70
C PRO A 235 5.96 29.21 4.09
N PRO A 236 6.96 29.31 3.19
CA PRO A 236 8.25 29.94 3.50
C PRO A 236 8.12 31.42 3.88
N ASN A 237 7.19 32.13 3.24
CA ASN A 237 6.93 33.57 3.43
C ASN A 237 5.72 33.84 4.34
N ALA A 238 5.39 32.95 5.28
CA ALA A 238 4.26 33.18 6.19
C ALA A 238 4.41 34.53 6.93
N ASP A 239 3.38 35.37 6.85
CA ASP A 239 3.40 36.80 7.22
C ASP A 239 3.80 37.04 8.70
N ASN A 240 3.58 36.06 9.58
CA ASN A 240 4.07 36.08 10.96
C ASN A 240 4.43 34.68 11.49
N VAL A 241 5.72 34.35 11.47
CA VAL A 241 6.23 33.05 11.96
C VAL A 241 6.02 32.87 13.47
N ALA A 242 5.98 33.95 14.26
CA ALA A 242 5.74 33.84 15.70
C ALA A 242 4.31 33.37 15.99
N THR A 243 3.32 33.91 15.27
CA THR A 243 1.93 33.47 15.37
C THR A 243 1.76 32.02 14.94
N TYR A 244 2.45 31.59 13.88
CA TYR A 244 2.43 30.19 13.46
C TYR A 244 2.96 29.24 14.54
N VAL A 245 4.13 29.55 15.12
CA VAL A 245 4.70 28.73 16.19
C VAL A 245 3.80 28.71 17.42
N GLU A 246 3.17 29.84 17.75
CA GLU A 246 2.26 29.94 18.88
C GLU A 246 0.96 29.15 18.68
N GLY A 247 0.37 29.19 17.47
CA GLY A 247 -0.79 28.37 17.14
C GLY A 247 -0.47 26.88 17.20
N LEU A 248 0.69 26.46 16.68
CA LEU A 248 1.16 25.08 16.78
C LEU A 248 1.43 24.67 18.24
N ARG A 249 1.96 25.58 19.07
CA ARG A 249 2.14 25.38 20.53
C ARG A 249 0.81 25.10 21.21
N ASN A 250 -0.23 25.88 20.91
CA ASN A 250 -1.56 25.70 21.49
C ASN A 250 -2.18 24.34 21.11
N MET A 251 -2.04 23.93 19.83
CA MET A 251 -2.47 22.60 19.40
C MET A 251 -1.72 21.49 20.15
N LEU A 252 -0.40 21.64 20.29
CA LEU A 252 0.45 20.68 20.99
C LEU A 252 0.10 20.53 22.47
N THR A 253 -0.28 21.60 23.15
CA THR A 253 -0.76 21.53 24.55
C THR A 253 -1.95 20.59 24.66
N VAL A 254 -2.96 20.74 23.79
CA VAL A 254 -4.15 19.87 23.80
C VAL A 254 -3.80 18.43 23.44
N MET A 255 -2.85 18.21 22.52
CA MET A 255 -2.42 16.87 22.14
C MET A 255 -1.58 16.18 23.22
N ALA A 256 -0.79 16.94 23.99
CA ALA A 256 0.03 16.43 25.09
C ALA A 256 -0.83 15.87 26.23
N ASP A 257 -2.01 16.46 26.48
CA ASP A 257 -2.96 15.97 27.49
C ASP A 257 -3.55 14.58 27.17
N ARG A 258 -3.35 14.06 25.95
CA ARG A 258 -3.83 12.72 25.55
C ARG A 258 -2.92 11.58 25.98
N GLU A 259 -1.77 11.87 26.61
CA GLU A 259 -0.79 10.89 27.10
C GLU A 259 -0.34 9.85 26.05
N LYS A 260 -0.31 10.24 24.78
CA LYS A 260 0.12 9.40 23.65
C LYS A 260 1.44 9.91 23.07
N GLU A 261 2.12 9.05 22.34
CA GLU A 261 3.22 9.50 21.49
C GLU A 261 2.70 10.56 20.50
N ILE A 262 3.52 11.59 20.23
CA ILE A 262 3.22 12.63 19.26
C ILE A 262 4.27 12.58 18.16
N VAL A 263 3.82 12.49 16.92
CA VAL A 263 4.61 12.56 15.69
C VAL A 263 4.15 13.76 14.87
N ILE A 264 5.07 14.64 14.50
CA ILE A 264 4.83 15.76 13.57
C ILE A 264 5.79 15.64 12.40
N THR A 265 5.26 15.62 11.19
CA THR A 265 6.06 15.60 9.98
C THR A 265 5.54 16.56 8.92
N GLY A 266 6.42 17.02 8.04
CA GLY A 266 6.05 17.85 6.91
C GLY A 266 7.12 18.88 6.53
N ASP A 267 6.86 19.63 5.47
CA ASP A 267 7.68 20.77 5.08
C ASP A 267 7.31 22.00 5.91
N LEU A 268 8.12 22.24 6.95
CA LEU A 268 7.93 23.34 7.88
C LEU A 268 8.75 24.59 7.51
N ASN A 269 9.54 24.53 6.43
CA ASN A 269 10.38 25.63 5.98
C ASN A 269 11.26 26.26 7.11
N PHE A 270 11.71 25.42 8.05
CA PHE A 270 12.69 25.78 9.10
C PHE A 270 13.98 25.02 8.82
N ASP A 271 15.02 25.71 8.33
CA ASP A 271 16.28 25.03 8.01
C ASP A 271 17.08 24.72 9.28
N LEU A 272 17.03 23.45 9.71
CA LEU A 272 17.72 23.00 10.91
C LEU A 272 19.23 22.79 10.69
N LYS A 273 19.71 22.75 9.44
CA LYS A 273 21.15 22.68 9.12
C LYS A 273 21.77 24.03 8.79
N GLN A 274 21.00 25.13 8.83
CA GLN A 274 21.56 26.47 8.74
C GLN A 274 22.53 26.76 9.90
N SER A 275 23.71 27.28 9.58
CA SER A 275 24.78 27.57 10.54
C SER A 275 24.42 28.73 11.49
N ASN A 276 23.83 29.82 10.98
CA ASN A 276 23.26 30.88 11.81
C ASN A 276 21.73 30.86 11.76
N LYS A 277 21.12 30.13 12.70
CA LYS A 277 19.66 29.94 12.75
C LYS A 277 18.93 31.26 13.10
N PRO A 278 17.94 31.68 12.31
CA PRO A 278 17.08 32.82 12.61
C PRO A 278 16.36 32.66 13.95
N ALA A 279 15.96 33.77 14.56
CA ALA A 279 15.21 33.77 15.82
C ALA A 279 13.90 32.95 15.73
N SER A 280 13.25 32.93 14.56
CA SER A 280 12.08 32.11 14.29
C SER A 280 12.35 30.61 14.39
N THR A 281 13.46 30.14 13.81
CA THR A 281 13.88 28.72 13.88
C THR A 281 14.23 28.34 15.31
N LYS A 282 14.93 29.23 16.05
CA LYS A 282 15.23 29.02 17.48
C LYS A 282 13.94 28.94 18.32
N ARG A 283 12.95 29.79 18.04
CA ARG A 283 11.64 29.76 18.70
C ARG A 283 10.92 28.43 18.49
N PHE A 284 10.87 27.95 17.24
CA PHE A 284 10.29 26.65 16.92
C PHE A 284 11.02 25.49 17.64
N MET A 285 12.35 25.49 17.64
CA MET A 285 13.15 24.47 18.34
C MET A 285 12.92 24.48 19.86
N ASN A 286 12.77 25.66 20.46
CA ASN A 286 12.46 25.78 21.89
C ASN A 286 11.08 25.22 22.22
N MET A 287 10.07 25.50 21.39
CA MET A 287 8.74 24.91 21.51
C MET A 287 8.79 23.39 21.36
N ALA A 288 9.50 22.86 20.35
CA ALA A 288 9.65 21.41 20.20
C ALA A 288 10.27 20.77 21.46
N LYS A 289 11.29 21.42 22.05
CA LYS A 289 11.93 20.96 23.30
C LYS A 289 10.97 20.97 24.50
N GLU A 290 10.08 21.96 24.60
CA GLU A 290 9.06 22.05 25.66
C GLU A 290 8.17 20.80 25.70
N PHE A 291 7.77 20.30 24.53
CA PHE A 291 6.97 19.08 24.38
C PHE A 291 7.79 17.79 24.26
N SER A 292 9.09 17.83 24.61
CA SER A 292 10.01 16.69 24.48
C SER A 292 10.10 16.09 23.07
N LEU A 293 9.77 16.88 22.03
CA LEU A 293 9.85 16.46 20.64
C LEU A 293 11.28 16.56 20.13
N ARG A 294 11.79 15.50 19.51
CA ARG A 294 13.11 15.46 18.87
C ARG A 294 12.99 15.20 17.38
N GLN A 295 13.75 15.96 16.60
CA GLN A 295 13.93 15.74 15.15
C GLN A 295 14.82 14.52 14.92
N ILE A 296 14.36 13.57 14.12
CA ILE A 296 15.08 12.32 13.81
C ILE A 296 15.66 12.28 12.39
N ILE A 297 15.33 13.22 11.51
CA ILE A 297 15.94 13.33 10.17
C ILE A 297 17.18 14.23 10.26
N ASP A 298 18.33 13.71 9.85
CA ASP A 298 19.58 14.48 9.80
C ASP A 298 20.05 14.76 8.35
N ASN A 299 19.63 14.01 7.35
CA ASN A 299 20.05 14.26 5.95
C ASN A 299 19.40 15.53 5.39
N PHE A 300 20.09 16.22 4.46
CA PHE A 300 19.46 17.30 3.69
C PHE A 300 18.26 16.76 2.90
N THR A 301 17.14 17.48 2.96
CA THR A 301 15.88 17.02 2.34
C THR A 301 15.58 17.77 1.05
N ARG A 302 16.02 19.02 0.92
CA ARG A 302 15.93 19.79 -0.32
C ARG A 302 17.33 20.18 -0.81
N ILE A 303 17.69 19.70 -1.99
CA ILE A 303 19.00 19.93 -2.60
C ILE A 303 18.78 20.56 -3.97
N THR A 304 19.18 21.81 -4.11
CA THR A 304 19.18 22.55 -5.39
C THR A 304 20.62 22.75 -5.86
N GLU A 305 20.81 23.35 -7.04
CA GLU A 305 22.15 23.70 -7.53
C GLU A 305 22.93 24.62 -6.58
N ASN A 306 22.21 25.48 -5.85
CA ASN A 306 22.79 26.57 -5.08
C ASN A 306 22.57 26.44 -3.56
N SER A 307 21.78 25.46 -3.11
CA SER A 307 21.45 25.30 -1.68
C SER A 307 21.22 23.83 -1.28
N LYS A 308 21.51 23.53 -0.01
CA LYS A 308 21.17 22.27 0.65
C LYS A 308 20.55 22.59 2.00
N THR A 309 19.29 22.22 2.21
CA THR A 309 18.54 22.60 3.41
C THR A 309 17.83 21.38 4.01
N LEU A 310 17.70 21.36 5.34
CA LEU A 310 16.88 20.39 6.08
C LEU A 310 15.61 21.10 6.52
N ILE A 311 14.55 20.99 5.71
CA ILE A 311 13.28 21.71 5.92
C ILE A 311 12.05 20.79 5.96
N ASP A 312 12.18 19.56 5.45
CA ASP A 312 11.19 18.50 5.62
C ASP A 312 11.54 17.76 6.92
N LEU A 313 10.75 17.99 7.97
CA LEU A 313 11.11 17.61 9.33
C LEU A 313 10.27 16.42 9.81
N PHE A 314 10.82 15.67 10.77
CA PHE A 314 10.11 14.57 11.45
C PHE A 314 10.42 14.61 12.94
N PHE A 315 9.51 15.19 13.71
CA PHE A 315 9.61 15.26 15.17
C PHE A 315 8.79 14.15 15.81
N THR A 316 9.35 13.50 16.82
CA THR A 316 8.63 12.54 17.67
C THR A 316 8.99 12.76 19.14
N SER A 317 8.05 12.50 20.06
CA SER A 317 8.31 12.45 21.51
C SER A 317 9.02 11.15 21.94
N ARG A 318 9.15 10.17 21.05
CA ARG A 318 9.78 8.85 21.27
C ARG A 318 10.80 8.51 20.16
N PRO A 319 11.87 9.31 20.00
CA PRO A 319 12.84 9.14 18.91
C PRO A 319 13.52 7.78 18.89
N ASP A 320 13.71 7.15 20.06
CA ASP A 320 14.37 5.85 20.21
C ASP A 320 13.56 4.68 19.61
N LEU A 321 12.31 4.92 19.20
CA LEU A 321 11.46 3.93 18.55
C LEU A 321 11.69 3.82 17.04
N TYR A 322 12.29 4.81 16.39
CA TYR A 322 12.29 4.89 14.93
C TYR A 322 13.66 4.67 14.29
N VAL A 323 13.64 4.00 13.14
CA VAL A 323 14.72 4.06 12.15
C VAL A 323 14.30 5.03 11.05
N SER A 324 15.10 6.08 10.80
CA SER A 324 14.73 7.17 9.90
C SER A 324 15.75 7.40 8.79
N GLY A 325 15.35 8.15 7.76
CA GLY A 325 16.23 8.57 6.68
C GLY A 325 15.52 9.32 5.57
N VAL A 326 16.20 9.48 4.44
CA VAL A 326 15.67 10.16 3.25
C VAL A 326 15.76 9.27 2.02
N ILE A 327 14.75 9.38 1.15
CA ILE A 327 14.66 8.74 -0.15
C ILE A 327 14.64 9.87 -1.19
N PRO A 328 15.73 10.07 -1.95
CA PRO A 328 15.72 10.98 -3.07
C PRO A 328 14.67 10.55 -4.10
N VAL A 329 13.79 11.46 -4.49
CA VAL A 329 12.80 11.23 -5.56
C VAL A 329 13.14 12.05 -6.80
N GLY A 330 12.86 11.51 -7.99
CA GLY A 330 13.21 12.16 -9.26
C GLY A 330 12.21 13.22 -9.73
N PHE A 331 11.04 13.31 -9.10
CA PHE A 331 9.90 14.11 -9.55
C PHE A 331 9.57 15.30 -8.62
N SER A 332 10.38 15.52 -7.59
CA SER A 332 10.33 16.69 -6.70
C SER A 332 11.75 17.17 -6.42
N ASP A 333 11.93 18.46 -6.13
CA ASP A 333 13.19 19.00 -5.60
C ASP A 333 13.38 18.71 -4.10
N HIS A 334 12.36 18.13 -3.46
CA HIS A 334 12.41 17.56 -2.12
C HIS A 334 12.62 16.05 -2.19
N SER A 335 13.38 15.51 -1.26
CA SER A 335 13.49 14.07 -0.98
C SER A 335 12.37 13.66 -0.03
N ALA A 336 11.82 12.45 -0.21
CA ALA A 336 10.88 11.90 0.75
C ALA A 336 11.61 11.56 2.04
N THR A 337 11.12 12.03 3.18
CA THR A 337 11.58 11.60 4.49
C THR A 337 10.84 10.33 4.89
N TYR A 338 11.49 9.41 5.60
CA TYR A 338 10.83 8.24 6.16
C TYR A 338 11.24 8.01 7.61
N ALA A 339 10.32 7.38 8.33
CA ALA A 339 10.56 6.80 9.64
C ALA A 339 9.86 5.44 9.70
N VAL A 340 10.56 4.43 10.22
CA VAL A 340 10.05 3.08 10.41
C VAL A 340 10.03 2.77 11.89
N LEU A 341 8.85 2.47 12.41
CA LEU A 341 8.64 1.92 13.74
C LEU A 341 8.70 0.39 13.63
N PRO A 342 9.80 -0.26 14.05
CA PRO A 342 9.98 -1.70 13.91
C PRO A 342 9.02 -2.45 14.84
N CYS A 343 8.72 -3.70 14.50
CA CYS A 343 7.97 -4.60 15.38
C CYS A 343 8.90 -5.07 16.51
N LYS A 344 8.67 -4.56 17.71
CA LYS A 344 9.33 -5.00 18.95
C LYS A 344 8.32 -5.05 20.08
N PHE A 345 8.58 -5.93 21.04
CA PHE A 345 7.86 -5.99 22.31
C PHE A 345 8.85 -5.72 23.43
N ASP A 346 8.96 -4.45 23.82
CA ASP A 346 9.84 -3.95 24.88
C ASP A 346 9.04 -3.47 26.10
N PHE A 347 7.72 -3.69 26.13
CA PHE A 347 6.82 -3.36 27.25
C PHE A 347 6.76 -1.90 27.69
N GLU A 348 7.51 -1.01 27.05
CA GLU A 348 7.55 0.44 27.32
C GLU A 348 6.20 1.13 27.12
N SER A 349 5.35 0.54 26.29
CA SER A 349 3.99 0.97 26.05
C SER A 349 2.97 0.17 26.87
N GLY A 350 3.38 -0.79 27.70
CA GLY A 350 2.51 -1.72 28.40
C GLY A 350 2.43 -3.09 27.70
N LEU A 351 1.40 -3.87 28.03
CA LEU A 351 1.15 -5.20 27.47
C LEU A 351 0.51 -5.17 26.07
N ASP A 352 0.49 -4.06 25.34
CA ASP A 352 -0.09 -3.85 24.01
C ASP A 352 -0.47 -5.14 23.22
N GLY A 353 -1.73 -5.57 23.36
CA GLY A 353 -2.32 -6.72 22.66
C GLY A 353 -1.91 -8.12 23.15
N TRP A 354 -1.10 -8.22 24.21
CA TRP A 354 -0.78 -9.48 24.88
C TRP A 354 -1.98 -9.99 25.69
N VAL A 355 -2.16 -11.31 25.67
CA VAL A 355 -3.25 -12.00 26.37
C VAL A 355 -2.68 -12.76 27.55
N LYS A 356 -3.11 -12.41 28.76
CA LYS A 356 -2.76 -13.10 29.99
C LYS A 356 -3.82 -14.12 30.41
N THR A 357 -3.39 -15.16 31.11
CA THR A 357 -4.25 -16.10 31.85
C THR A 357 -3.63 -16.40 33.20
N GLY A 358 -4.45 -16.71 34.21
CA GLY A 358 -3.96 -16.95 35.57
C GLY A 358 -3.57 -15.64 36.25
N THR A 359 -2.84 -15.73 37.37
CA THR A 359 -2.53 -14.58 38.23
C THR A 359 -1.09 -14.09 38.11
N ALA A 360 -0.18 -14.85 37.50
CA ALA A 360 1.25 -14.48 37.41
C ALA A 360 1.53 -13.15 36.69
N PHE A 361 0.69 -12.77 35.74
CA PHE A 361 0.92 -11.57 34.90
C PHE A 361 -0.12 -10.48 35.15
N GLU A 362 -0.84 -10.52 36.29
CA GLU A 362 -1.93 -9.57 36.54
C GLU A 362 -1.44 -8.12 36.68
N ASN A 363 -0.32 -7.93 37.39
CA ASN A 363 0.26 -6.61 37.69
C ASN A 363 1.46 -6.25 36.80
N GLN A 364 1.48 -6.75 35.56
CA GLN A 364 2.59 -6.58 34.61
C GLN A 364 2.21 -5.66 33.43
N PRO A 365 3.18 -4.97 32.77
CA PRO A 365 4.60 -4.92 33.12
C PRO A 365 4.87 -4.14 34.41
N THR A 366 6.04 -4.37 34.99
CA THR A 366 6.50 -3.68 36.20
C THR A 366 7.37 -2.48 35.85
N PHE A 367 7.29 -1.39 36.63
CA PHE A 367 8.04 -0.15 36.41
C PHE A 367 9.34 -0.11 37.21
N GLY A 368 10.44 0.12 36.51
CA GLY A 368 11.79 0.28 37.04
C GLY A 368 12.39 -1.01 37.59
N ASP A 369 13.69 -0.99 37.85
CA ASP A 369 14.36 -2.09 38.55
C ASP A 369 14.02 -2.03 40.05
N ASN A 370 13.90 -3.20 40.68
CA ASN A 370 13.55 -3.31 42.09
C ASN A 370 14.40 -4.38 42.82
N PRO A 371 15.74 -4.30 42.76
CA PRO A 371 16.64 -5.32 43.32
C PRO A 371 16.52 -5.47 44.84
N THR A 372 16.09 -4.42 45.54
CA THR A 372 15.87 -4.43 46.99
C THR A 372 14.65 -5.26 47.38
N ALA A 373 13.57 -5.26 46.60
CA ALA A 373 12.37 -6.06 46.90
C ALA A 373 12.63 -7.56 46.86
N ARG A 374 13.50 -7.98 45.95
CA ARG A 374 13.87 -9.38 45.74
C ARG A 374 14.84 -9.91 46.80
N ASN A 375 15.47 -9.03 47.59
CA ASN A 375 16.49 -9.38 48.60
C ASN A 375 17.63 -10.27 48.07
N ARG A 376 17.96 -10.16 46.77
CA ARG A 376 18.98 -10.97 46.09
C ARG A 376 20.22 -10.17 45.66
N GLY A 377 20.17 -8.84 45.71
CA GLY A 377 21.27 -7.97 45.28
C GLY A 377 21.57 -8.03 43.78
N GLN A 378 20.66 -8.58 42.98
CA GLN A 378 20.81 -8.77 41.54
C GLN A 378 19.93 -7.75 40.80
N PRO A 379 20.50 -6.87 39.96
CA PRO A 379 19.72 -5.98 39.11
C PRO A 379 19.05 -6.78 37.99
N ALA A 380 17.90 -6.32 37.50
CA ALA A 380 17.21 -6.99 36.39
C ALA A 380 17.94 -6.81 35.05
N GLN A 381 18.68 -5.70 34.87
CA GLN A 381 19.28 -5.30 33.58
C GLN A 381 18.25 -5.20 32.44
N GLN A 382 17.06 -4.71 32.77
CA GLN A 382 16.03 -4.38 31.80
C GLN A 382 16.47 -3.27 30.85
N GLN A 383 15.87 -3.24 29.66
CA GLN A 383 16.09 -2.23 28.64
C GLN A 383 14.94 -1.24 28.64
N GLY A 384 15.16 -0.09 29.30
CA GLY A 384 14.12 0.93 29.47
C GLY A 384 13.57 0.93 30.88
N ASP A 385 12.32 1.38 31.01
CA ASP A 385 11.64 1.57 32.28
C ASP A 385 10.65 0.45 32.60
N TRP A 386 10.17 -0.32 31.61
CA TRP A 386 9.10 -1.30 31.79
C TRP A 386 9.49 -2.67 31.25
N TRP A 387 9.15 -3.72 31.99
CA TRP A 387 9.53 -5.10 31.65
C TRP A 387 8.61 -6.11 32.34
N ILE A 388 8.66 -7.39 31.95
CA ILE A 388 7.95 -8.46 32.65
C ILE A 388 8.84 -8.97 33.77
N GLY A 389 8.42 -8.73 35.02
CA GLY A 389 9.09 -9.26 36.21
C GLY A 389 8.07 -10.00 37.06
N GLY A 390 7.89 -11.31 36.81
CA GLY A 390 6.84 -12.12 37.43
C GLY A 390 6.91 -12.26 38.96
N PHE A 391 7.90 -11.67 39.64
CA PHE A 391 7.97 -11.57 41.10
C PHE A 391 7.49 -10.20 41.62
N GLU A 392 7.61 -9.17 40.80
CA GLU A 392 7.43 -7.77 41.15
C GLU A 392 5.95 -7.35 41.12
N ASP A 393 5.58 -6.41 42.00
CA ASP A 393 4.24 -5.79 42.02
C ASP A 393 4.35 -4.26 41.96
N ARG A 394 4.78 -3.75 40.80
CA ARG A 394 4.89 -2.30 40.57
C ARG A 394 4.28 -1.87 39.22
N PRO A 395 2.94 -1.98 39.07
CA PRO A 395 2.26 -1.72 37.80
C PRO A 395 2.19 -0.23 37.42
N SER A 396 2.71 0.70 38.24
CA SER A 396 2.70 2.13 37.94
C SER A 396 3.90 2.87 38.54
N LYS A 397 4.26 4.02 37.96
CA LYS A 397 5.28 4.92 38.50
C LYS A 397 4.97 5.40 39.92
N SER A 398 3.69 5.54 40.24
CA SER A 398 3.19 5.95 41.56
C SER A 398 3.20 4.82 42.58
N THR A 399 3.33 3.57 42.16
CA THR A 399 3.44 2.44 43.08
C THR A 399 4.82 2.47 43.76
N PRO A 400 4.87 2.44 45.11
CA PRO A 400 6.14 2.46 45.83
C PRO A 400 7.06 1.31 45.40
N ALA A 401 8.36 1.60 45.27
CA ALA A 401 9.37 0.56 45.11
C ALA A 401 9.37 -0.38 46.32
N GLY A 402 9.70 -1.66 46.12
CA GLY A 402 9.70 -2.65 47.20
C GLY A 402 8.51 -3.61 47.23
N LYS A 403 7.42 -3.35 46.48
CA LYS A 403 6.25 -4.23 46.45
C LYS A 403 6.48 -5.49 45.62
N ILE A 404 5.99 -6.62 46.13
CA ILE A 404 6.17 -7.95 45.55
C ILE A 404 4.84 -8.68 45.44
N GLN A 405 4.66 -9.47 44.38
CA GLN A 405 3.61 -10.49 44.32
C GLN A 405 4.13 -11.88 44.76
N GLY A 406 5.45 -12.09 44.67
CA GLY A 406 6.11 -13.35 45.03
C GLY A 406 6.03 -14.42 43.94
N ASP A 407 6.51 -15.62 44.24
CA ASP A 407 6.59 -16.76 43.30
C ASP A 407 5.31 -17.63 43.25
N GLY A 408 4.33 -17.36 44.10
CA GLY A 408 3.12 -18.19 44.19
C GLY A 408 2.18 -18.13 42.97
N PRO A 409 1.96 -16.95 42.36
CA PRO A 409 1.11 -16.80 41.18
C PRO A 409 1.56 -17.64 39.98
N GLN A 410 0.61 -18.16 39.20
CA GLN A 410 0.88 -18.94 37.98
C GLN A 410 0.02 -18.42 36.84
N GLY A 411 0.48 -18.57 35.60
CA GLY A 411 -0.21 -18.07 34.43
C GLY A 411 0.53 -18.22 33.11
N THR A 412 -0.04 -17.64 32.06
CA THR A 412 0.64 -17.49 30.77
C THR A 412 0.41 -16.09 30.23
N LEU A 413 1.36 -15.59 29.44
CA LEU A 413 1.30 -14.29 28.77
C LEU A 413 1.67 -14.50 27.30
N VAL A 414 0.70 -14.27 26.39
CA VAL A 414 0.82 -14.60 24.96
C VAL A 414 0.87 -13.32 24.14
N SER A 415 1.87 -13.18 23.28
CA SER A 415 2.05 -12.00 22.45
C SER A 415 1.02 -11.92 21.32
N PRO A 416 0.81 -10.73 20.74
CA PRO A 416 0.34 -10.63 19.37
C PRO A 416 1.17 -11.53 18.44
N THR A 417 0.53 -12.14 17.46
CA THR A 417 1.26 -12.81 16.37
C THR A 417 2.03 -11.80 15.56
N PHE A 418 3.19 -12.21 15.06
CA PHE A 418 4.05 -11.52 14.12
C PHE A 418 4.49 -12.49 13.03
N LYS A 419 4.85 -11.96 11.86
CA LYS A 419 5.44 -12.74 10.77
C LYS A 419 6.95 -12.76 10.95
N ILE A 420 7.55 -13.93 10.85
CA ILE A 420 9.01 -14.10 10.82
C ILE A 420 9.48 -13.68 9.43
N THR A 421 10.42 -12.74 9.38
CA THR A 421 10.83 -12.09 8.12
C THR A 421 12.32 -12.25 7.79
N GLY A 422 13.08 -12.85 8.69
CA GLY A 422 14.51 -13.10 8.52
C GLY A 422 15.01 -14.13 9.55
N PRO A 423 16.33 -14.31 9.64
CA PRO A 423 16.91 -15.45 10.33
C PRO A 423 16.88 -15.36 11.86
N THR A 424 16.71 -14.19 12.48
CA THR A 424 16.98 -14.02 13.91
C THR A 424 15.85 -13.37 14.69
N ILE A 425 15.58 -13.91 15.88
CA ILE A 425 14.73 -13.27 16.91
C ILE A 425 15.52 -13.29 18.22
N SER A 426 15.49 -12.20 18.99
CA SER A 426 16.20 -12.09 20.27
C SER A 426 15.37 -11.39 21.33
N PHE A 427 15.64 -11.69 22.60
CA PHE A 427 14.97 -11.13 23.77
C PHE A 427 15.89 -11.23 24.99
N LEU A 428 15.61 -10.45 26.04
CA LEU A 428 16.23 -10.58 27.36
C LEU A 428 15.40 -11.55 28.21
N ILE A 429 16.05 -12.51 28.86
CA ILE A 429 15.38 -13.50 29.71
C ILE A 429 16.14 -13.71 31.03
N GLY A 430 15.39 -13.83 32.12
CA GLY A 430 15.86 -14.14 33.47
C GLY A 430 14.78 -14.86 34.27
N GLY A 431 14.87 -14.84 35.60
CA GLY A 431 13.98 -15.56 36.50
C GLY A 431 14.37 -17.05 36.62
N GLY A 432 13.39 -17.91 36.86
CA GLY A 432 13.62 -19.34 37.10
C GLY A 432 14.22 -20.09 35.91
N CYS A 433 14.78 -21.27 36.20
CA CYS A 433 15.61 -22.06 35.28
C CYS A 433 15.06 -23.45 34.93
N ASP A 434 13.82 -23.76 35.32
CA ASP A 434 13.19 -25.01 34.92
C ASP A 434 12.30 -24.76 33.69
N VAL A 435 12.80 -25.14 32.52
CA VAL A 435 12.09 -25.00 31.25
C VAL A 435 10.74 -25.72 31.24
N ASN A 436 10.50 -26.72 32.09
CA ASN A 436 9.22 -27.43 32.12
C ASN A 436 8.13 -26.64 32.84
N THR A 437 8.49 -25.69 33.69
CA THR A 437 7.55 -24.95 34.52
C THR A 437 7.58 -23.44 34.30
N VAL A 438 8.74 -22.85 34.02
CA VAL A 438 8.91 -21.41 33.74
C VAL A 438 9.71 -21.24 32.45
N ARG A 439 9.12 -20.64 31.40
CA ARG A 439 9.77 -20.52 30.09
C ARG A 439 9.12 -19.51 29.15
N VAL A 440 9.86 -19.14 28.11
CA VAL A 440 9.38 -18.46 26.90
C VAL A 440 9.33 -19.45 25.75
N GLU A 441 8.23 -19.52 25.01
CA GLU A 441 7.99 -20.40 23.87
C GLU A 441 7.82 -19.56 22.58
N LEU A 442 8.47 -19.96 21.48
CA LEU A 442 8.11 -19.53 20.12
C LEU A 442 7.12 -20.54 19.54
N ILE A 443 5.96 -20.06 19.13
CA ILE A 443 4.90 -20.90 18.57
C ILE A 443 4.67 -20.50 17.12
N VAL A 444 4.84 -21.43 16.18
CA VAL A 444 4.54 -21.24 14.75
C VAL A 444 3.32 -22.10 14.41
N GLY A 445 2.21 -21.46 14.02
CA GLY A 445 0.91 -22.12 13.94
C GLY A 445 0.42 -22.55 15.33
N ILE A 446 0.33 -23.86 15.56
CA ILE A 446 -0.03 -24.46 16.86
C ILE A 446 1.16 -25.14 17.56
N LYS A 447 2.34 -25.17 16.93
CA LYS A 447 3.49 -25.95 17.40
C LYS A 447 4.49 -25.04 18.11
N VAL A 448 4.87 -25.42 19.32
CA VAL A 448 6.07 -24.87 20.00
C VAL A 448 7.29 -25.32 19.21
N VAL A 449 7.99 -24.37 18.60
CA VAL A 449 9.16 -24.65 17.75
C VAL A 449 10.48 -24.35 18.44
N GLU A 450 10.49 -23.41 19.39
CA GLU A 450 11.62 -23.09 20.26
C GLU A 450 11.10 -22.81 21.68
N LYS A 451 11.92 -23.07 22.69
CA LYS A 451 11.64 -22.72 24.09
C LYS A 451 12.92 -22.40 24.84
N GLU A 452 12.85 -21.46 25.77
CA GLU A 452 13.98 -21.02 26.59
C GLU A 452 13.51 -20.71 28.02
N THR A 453 14.40 -20.84 29.00
CA THR A 453 14.14 -20.47 30.40
C THR A 453 15.27 -19.57 30.92
N GLY A 454 15.12 -19.00 32.11
CA GLY A 454 16.16 -18.22 32.76
C GLY A 454 17.28 -19.10 33.34
N HIS A 455 18.15 -18.48 34.14
CA HIS A 455 19.26 -19.17 34.81
C HIS A 455 19.14 -19.13 36.34
N CYS A 456 17.92 -19.05 36.87
CA CYS A 456 17.67 -18.86 38.30
C CYS A 456 18.43 -17.62 38.80
N THR A 457 18.25 -16.54 38.04
CA THR A 457 18.90 -15.24 38.23
C THR A 457 17.91 -14.16 37.86
N GLU A 458 17.86 -13.12 38.67
CA GLU A 458 17.06 -11.94 38.41
C GLU A 458 17.56 -11.15 37.21
N THR A 459 18.88 -11.14 37.01
CA THR A 459 19.55 -10.47 35.91
C THR A 459 19.22 -11.16 34.60
N MET A 460 18.58 -10.43 33.69
CA MET A 460 18.25 -10.94 32.38
C MET A 460 19.49 -10.94 31.47
N THR A 461 19.58 -11.95 30.61
CA THR A 461 20.61 -12.06 29.58
C THR A 461 19.98 -12.19 28.21
N ARG A 462 20.67 -11.69 27.17
CA ARG A 462 20.13 -11.76 25.81
C ARG A 462 20.22 -13.17 25.26
N LYS A 463 19.08 -13.72 24.86
CA LYS A 463 18.98 -14.92 24.03
C LYS A 463 18.65 -14.53 22.60
N ALA A 464 19.21 -15.25 21.64
CA ALA A 464 18.80 -15.23 20.24
C ALA A 464 18.45 -16.65 19.75
N TRP A 465 17.42 -16.75 18.92
CA TRP A 465 17.00 -17.96 18.21
C TRP A 465 17.28 -17.81 16.70
N ASP A 466 17.76 -18.89 16.08
CA ASP A 466 17.77 -19.04 14.62
C ASP A 466 16.40 -19.55 14.14
N VAL A 467 15.70 -18.68 13.44
CA VAL A 467 14.36 -18.92 12.91
C VAL A 467 14.33 -18.94 11.38
N LYS A 468 15.48 -19.12 10.73
CA LYS A 468 15.62 -19.12 9.25
C LYS A 468 14.65 -20.10 8.57
N LYS A 469 14.44 -21.28 9.16
CA LYS A 469 13.49 -22.31 8.70
C LYS A 469 12.01 -21.86 8.69
N PHE A 470 11.68 -20.77 9.37
CA PHE A 470 10.32 -20.27 9.54
C PHE A 470 10.07 -18.91 8.88
N ILE A 471 11.02 -18.40 8.08
CA ILE A 471 10.84 -17.16 7.32
C ILE A 471 9.56 -17.24 6.48
N GLY A 472 8.76 -16.18 6.55
CA GLY A 472 7.46 -16.06 5.91
C GLY A 472 6.28 -16.63 6.71
N ARG A 473 6.52 -17.33 7.83
CA ARG A 473 5.44 -17.89 8.67
C ARG A 473 5.03 -16.96 9.79
N ASN A 474 3.76 -17.07 10.20
CA ASN A 474 3.23 -16.40 11.38
C ASN A 474 3.61 -17.15 12.66
N ALA A 475 4.04 -16.39 13.67
CA ALA A 475 4.47 -16.89 14.96
C ALA A 475 3.98 -15.99 16.11
N HIS A 476 3.93 -16.51 17.32
CA HIS A 476 3.73 -15.70 18.53
C HIS A 476 4.62 -16.23 19.65
N ILE A 477 4.86 -15.38 20.66
CA ILE A 477 5.55 -15.75 21.89
C ILE A 477 4.53 -16.10 22.95
N LYS A 478 4.81 -17.15 23.73
CA LYS A 478 4.08 -17.48 24.94
C LYS A 478 5.04 -17.60 26.10
N VAL A 479 4.87 -16.74 27.08
CA VAL A 479 5.54 -16.81 28.37
C VAL A 479 4.69 -17.69 29.29
N VAL A 480 5.33 -18.64 29.96
CA VAL A 480 4.70 -19.62 30.82
C VAL A 480 5.31 -19.52 32.20
N ASP A 481 4.44 -19.45 33.20
CA ASP A 481 4.76 -19.66 34.59
C ASP A 481 3.76 -20.63 35.21
N SER A 482 4.19 -21.85 35.47
CA SER A 482 3.37 -22.89 36.08
C SER A 482 4.03 -23.47 37.32
N SER A 483 4.87 -22.67 38.01
CA SER A 483 5.54 -23.08 39.24
C SER A 483 5.11 -22.17 40.38
N SER A 484 5.07 -22.71 41.59
CA SER A 484 4.97 -21.93 42.83
C SER A 484 6.19 -22.10 43.74
N GLY A 485 7.30 -22.62 43.20
CA GLY A 485 8.55 -22.82 43.93
C GLY A 485 9.34 -21.51 44.10
N GLY A 486 10.49 -21.51 44.79
CA GLY A 486 11.26 -20.27 45.07
C GLY A 486 11.89 -19.53 43.87
N TRP A 487 11.56 -19.98 42.65
CA TRP A 487 11.86 -19.36 41.35
C TRP A 487 10.65 -19.53 40.40
N GLY A 488 9.44 -19.57 40.95
CA GLY A 488 8.18 -19.60 40.23
C GLY A 488 7.83 -18.23 39.66
N HIS A 489 8.75 -17.71 38.85
CA HIS A 489 8.58 -16.51 38.06
C HIS A 489 9.56 -16.51 36.90
N ILE A 490 9.24 -15.72 35.87
CA ILE A 490 10.10 -15.50 34.72
C ILE A 490 10.21 -14.01 34.42
N ASN A 491 11.41 -13.60 34.00
CA ASN A 491 11.71 -12.24 33.62
C ASN A 491 11.90 -12.17 32.10
N LEU A 492 11.24 -11.22 31.43
CA LEU A 492 11.30 -11.06 29.97
C LEU A 492 11.29 -9.59 29.58
N ASP A 493 12.14 -9.23 28.62
CA ASP A 493 12.19 -7.88 28.06
C ASP A 493 12.77 -7.84 26.63
N ASP A 494 12.58 -6.71 25.93
CA ASP A 494 13.22 -6.32 24.66
C ASP A 494 13.25 -7.42 23.58
N LEU A 495 12.06 -7.99 23.33
CA LEU A 495 11.83 -8.95 22.26
C LEU A 495 11.81 -8.22 20.91
N LYS A 496 12.77 -8.55 20.04
CA LYS A 496 12.99 -7.91 18.75
C LYS A 496 13.72 -8.83 17.78
N GLY A 497 13.91 -8.38 16.55
CA GLY A 497 14.68 -9.08 15.53
C GLY A 497 14.01 -8.99 14.18
N ASP A 498 14.20 -10.01 13.35
CA ASP A 498 13.64 -10.12 12.01
C ASP A 498 12.16 -10.52 12.04
N MET A 499 11.35 -9.69 12.68
CA MET A 499 9.90 -9.87 12.82
C MET A 499 9.16 -8.66 12.25
N SER A 500 7.99 -8.91 11.69
CA SER A 500 7.05 -7.86 11.30
C SER A 500 5.71 -8.11 11.97
N CYS A 501 5.25 -7.14 12.75
CA CYS A 501 3.93 -7.16 13.34
C CYS A 501 2.93 -7.09 12.18
N PRO A 502 1.84 -7.86 12.21
CA PRO A 502 0.81 -7.82 11.19
C PRO A 502 0.26 -6.41 11.22
N VAL A 503 0.54 -5.66 10.15
CA VAL A 503 -0.19 -4.43 9.86
C VAL A 503 -1.53 -4.79 9.22
N GLU A 504 -1.74 -6.06 8.88
CA GLU A 504 -3.05 -6.62 8.55
C GLU A 504 -3.94 -6.53 9.79
N ALA A 505 -4.99 -5.71 9.69
CA ALA A 505 -6.03 -5.65 10.69
C ALA A 505 -6.56 -7.08 10.97
N PRO A 506 -6.92 -7.40 12.22
CA PRO A 506 -7.78 -8.57 12.47
C PRO A 506 -9.01 -8.48 11.55
N CYS A 507 -9.60 -9.60 11.13
CA CYS A 507 -10.88 -9.54 10.43
C CYS A 507 -11.84 -8.78 11.36
N LYS A 508 -12.21 -7.59 10.92
CA LYS A 508 -13.06 -6.67 11.66
C LYS A 508 -14.35 -6.59 10.87
N PHE A 509 -15.43 -7.08 11.43
CA PHE A 509 -16.77 -6.78 10.93
C PHE A 509 -17.36 -5.72 11.85
N ASP A 510 -17.06 -4.48 11.50
CA ASP A 510 -17.52 -3.24 12.16
C ASP A 510 -18.57 -2.51 11.33
N PHE A 511 -19.01 -3.08 10.22
CA PHE A 511 -20.11 -2.57 9.38
C PHE A 511 -19.92 -1.15 8.79
N GLU A 512 -18.77 -0.51 9.02
CA GLU A 512 -18.37 0.79 8.43
C GLU A 512 -18.29 0.77 6.91
N ARG A 513 -18.28 -0.43 6.32
CA ARG A 513 -18.33 -0.66 4.88
C ARG A 513 -19.58 -1.43 4.47
N GLY A 514 -20.65 -1.39 5.26
CA GLY A 514 -21.86 -2.16 4.98
C GLY A 514 -21.78 -3.64 5.39
N ILE A 515 -22.77 -4.41 4.97
CA ILE A 515 -22.90 -5.86 5.22
C ILE A 515 -22.54 -6.71 3.99
N HIS A 516 -21.65 -6.24 3.13
CA HIS A 516 -21.29 -6.96 1.90
C HIS A 516 -20.75 -8.37 2.20
N GLY A 517 -21.27 -9.37 1.49
CA GLY A 517 -20.92 -10.79 1.67
C GLY A 517 -21.62 -11.48 2.85
N TRP A 518 -22.43 -10.78 3.64
CA TRP A 518 -23.27 -11.42 4.65
C TRP A 518 -24.54 -12.00 4.03
N ALA A 519 -24.84 -13.26 4.34
CA ALA A 519 -26.04 -13.93 3.88
C ALA A 519 -27.22 -13.62 4.81
N LYS A 520 -28.27 -13.00 4.26
CA LYS A 520 -29.52 -12.67 4.96
C LYS A 520 -30.61 -13.71 4.71
N THR A 521 -31.42 -13.96 5.73
CA THR A 521 -32.73 -14.63 5.60
C THR A 521 -33.78 -13.86 6.37
N GLY A 522 -35.03 -13.90 5.93
CA GLY A 522 -36.11 -13.11 6.53
C GLY A 522 -35.96 -11.61 6.28
N THR A 523 -36.63 -10.79 7.09
CA THR A 523 -36.71 -9.33 6.93
C THR A 523 -36.06 -8.53 8.06
N ALA A 524 -35.58 -9.18 9.13
CA ALA A 524 -34.97 -8.51 10.29
C ALA A 524 -33.77 -7.61 9.94
N PHE A 525 -33.06 -7.90 8.85
CA PHE A 525 -31.83 -7.22 8.49
C PHE A 525 -31.90 -6.50 7.13
N ASP A 526 -33.10 -6.16 6.66
CA ASP A 526 -33.29 -5.53 5.35
C ASP A 526 -32.74 -4.10 5.30
N ASN A 527 -32.94 -3.33 6.37
CA ASN A 527 -32.50 -1.93 6.47
C ASN A 527 -31.20 -1.76 7.26
N GLN A 528 -30.31 -2.76 7.21
CA GLN A 528 -29.07 -2.82 7.99
C GLN A 528 -27.82 -2.78 7.07
N PRO A 529 -26.67 -2.24 7.53
CA PRO A 529 -26.45 -1.64 8.85
C PRO A 529 -27.13 -0.27 8.98
N THR A 530 -27.30 0.19 10.22
CA THR A 530 -27.90 1.47 10.53
C THR A 530 -26.82 2.53 10.82
N PHE A 531 -27.05 3.77 10.38
CA PHE A 531 -26.12 4.88 10.55
C PHE A 531 -26.40 5.70 11.82
N GLY A 532 -25.38 5.89 12.65
CA GLY A 532 -25.41 6.65 13.90
C GLY A 532 -26.26 6.02 15.00
N ASP A 533 -26.20 6.61 16.20
CA ASP A 533 -27.05 6.20 17.32
C ASP A 533 -28.42 6.88 17.24
N ASN A 534 -29.47 6.20 17.72
CA ASN A 534 -30.85 6.72 17.72
C ASN A 534 -31.57 6.49 19.06
N PRO A 535 -31.03 7.00 20.18
CA PRO A 535 -31.55 6.71 21.53
C PRO A 535 -32.96 7.25 21.79
N THR A 536 -33.35 8.32 21.08
CA THR A 536 -34.65 8.98 21.23
C THR A 536 -35.77 8.18 20.57
N ALA A 537 -35.53 7.56 19.41
CA ALA A 537 -36.57 6.82 18.68
C ALA A 537 -37.04 5.55 19.40
N ARG A 538 -36.14 4.93 20.16
CA ARG A 538 -36.43 3.72 20.94
C ARG A 538 -37.27 3.99 22.18
N ASN A 539 -37.51 5.25 22.55
CA ASN A 539 -38.22 5.66 23.78
C ASN A 539 -37.66 5.03 25.08
N ARG A 540 -36.35 4.71 25.07
CA ARG A 540 -35.66 4.04 26.19
C ARG A 540 -34.55 4.89 26.82
N GLY A 541 -34.07 5.93 26.12
CA GLY A 541 -33.02 6.83 26.62
C GLY A 541 -31.65 6.16 26.80
N GLN A 542 -31.45 4.98 26.21
CA GLN A 542 -30.22 4.20 26.31
C GLN A 542 -29.40 4.37 25.01
N PRO A 543 -28.14 4.81 25.07
CA PRO A 543 -27.27 4.87 23.89
C PRO A 543 -26.85 3.46 23.48
N ALA A 544 -26.64 3.23 22.18
CA ALA A 544 -26.19 1.94 21.67
C ALA A 544 -24.72 1.64 22.03
N GLN A 545 -23.89 2.68 22.21
CA GLN A 545 -22.43 2.56 22.41
C GLN A 545 -21.73 1.76 21.29
N GLN A 546 -22.18 1.96 20.06
CA GLN A 546 -21.54 1.44 18.86
C GLN A 546 -20.12 2.00 18.67
N GLN A 547 -19.31 1.29 17.90
CA GLN A 547 -17.95 1.65 17.58
C GLN A 547 -17.80 2.04 16.11
N GLY A 548 -17.88 3.35 15.87
CA GLY A 548 -17.89 3.92 14.53
C GLY A 548 -19.27 4.48 14.22
N ASP A 549 -19.55 4.68 12.93
CA ASP A 549 -20.78 5.30 12.48
C ASP A 549 -21.83 4.28 12.04
N TRP A 550 -21.46 3.03 11.77
CA TRP A 550 -22.35 1.99 11.25
C TRP A 550 -22.35 0.74 12.11
N TRP A 551 -23.53 0.16 12.35
CA TRP A 551 -23.67 -1.02 13.20
C TRP A 551 -24.96 -1.79 12.88
N ILE A 552 -25.13 -3.00 13.41
CA ILE A 552 -26.40 -3.74 13.29
C ILE A 552 -27.30 -3.40 14.46
N GLY A 553 -28.39 -2.68 14.19
CA GLY A 553 -29.44 -2.40 15.16
C GLY A 553 -30.77 -2.88 14.62
N GLY A 554 -31.17 -4.12 14.93
CA GLY A 554 -32.35 -4.77 14.32
C GLY A 554 -33.69 -4.07 14.58
N PHE A 555 -33.75 -3.06 15.45
CA PHE A 555 -34.92 -2.21 15.66
C PHE A 555 -34.94 -0.95 14.76
N GLU A 556 -33.76 -0.50 14.34
CA GLU A 556 -33.53 0.78 13.68
C GLU A 556 -33.82 0.71 12.16
N ASP A 557 -34.23 1.84 11.59
CA ASP A 557 -34.44 1.98 10.14
C ASP A 557 -33.74 3.26 9.63
N ARG A 558 -32.41 3.23 9.63
CA ARG A 558 -31.58 4.32 9.12
C ARG A 558 -30.45 3.79 8.23
N PRO A 559 -30.77 3.23 7.04
CA PRO A 559 -29.78 2.61 6.16
C PRO A 559 -28.89 3.61 5.39
N SER A 560 -29.03 4.92 5.60
CA SER A 560 -28.16 5.93 5.01
C SER A 560 -28.07 7.19 5.86
N GLU A 561 -26.98 7.95 5.71
CA GLU A 561 -26.79 9.25 6.39
C GLU A 561 -27.92 10.23 6.11
N SER A 562 -28.41 10.20 4.86
CA SER A 562 -29.52 11.03 4.38
C SER A 562 -30.89 10.61 4.94
N THR A 563 -30.99 9.42 5.54
CA THR A 563 -32.23 8.98 6.18
C THR A 563 -32.45 9.77 7.46
N GLN A 564 -33.64 10.35 7.60
CA GLN A 564 -34.03 11.15 8.76
C GLN A 564 -33.82 10.36 10.05
N ALA A 565 -33.05 10.93 10.98
CA ALA A 565 -32.86 10.37 12.31
C ALA A 565 -34.22 10.19 13.01
N GLY A 566 -34.40 9.08 13.70
CA GLY A 566 -35.65 8.80 14.42
C GLY A 566 -36.51 7.66 13.87
N LYS A 567 -36.17 7.11 12.69
CA LYS A 567 -36.93 6.03 12.05
C LYS A 567 -36.62 4.65 12.63
N THR A 568 -37.65 3.81 12.74
CA THR A 568 -37.57 2.48 13.32
C THR A 568 -38.35 1.49 12.48
N GLN A 569 -37.84 0.26 12.36
CA GLN A 569 -38.59 -0.87 11.79
C GLN A 569 -39.33 -1.68 12.88
N GLY A 570 -38.95 -1.51 14.15
CA GLY A 570 -39.56 -2.18 15.29
C GLY A 570 -39.05 -3.61 15.50
N ASP A 571 -39.65 -4.30 16.47
CA ASP A 571 -39.30 -5.69 16.84
C ASP A 571 -40.01 -6.77 16.00
N GLY A 572 -40.90 -6.38 15.07
CA GLY A 572 -41.72 -7.35 14.31
C GLY A 572 -40.96 -8.21 13.29
N PRO A 573 -39.97 -7.66 12.55
CA PRO A 573 -39.20 -8.40 11.55
C PRO A 573 -38.40 -9.58 12.14
N LEU A 574 -38.34 -10.71 11.42
CA LEU A 574 -37.60 -11.91 11.84
C LEU A 574 -36.59 -12.32 10.77
N GLY A 575 -35.47 -12.92 11.15
CA GLY A 575 -34.45 -13.34 10.19
C GLY A 575 -33.11 -13.76 10.78
N THR A 576 -32.15 -13.98 9.89
CA THR A 576 -30.75 -14.21 10.27
C THR A 576 -29.81 -13.41 9.38
N LEU A 577 -28.67 -12.98 9.93
CA LEU A 577 -27.58 -12.35 9.20
C LEU A 577 -26.30 -13.17 9.45
N THR A 578 -25.79 -13.86 8.43
CA THR A 578 -24.65 -14.79 8.55
C THR A 578 -23.43 -14.22 7.86
N SER A 579 -22.29 -14.18 8.56
CA SER A 579 -21.05 -13.62 8.05
C SER A 579 -20.46 -14.48 6.93
N PRO A 580 -19.58 -13.90 6.10
CA PRO A 580 -18.62 -14.69 5.34
C PRO A 580 -17.86 -15.66 6.25
N THR A 581 -17.34 -16.72 5.64
CA THR A 581 -16.47 -17.67 6.35
C THR A 581 -15.09 -17.05 6.56
N PHE A 582 -14.58 -17.16 7.79
CA PHE A 582 -13.26 -16.70 8.20
C PHE A 582 -12.52 -17.82 8.95
N LYS A 583 -11.19 -17.75 8.94
CA LYS A 583 -10.35 -18.70 9.67
C LYS A 583 -10.15 -18.24 11.11
N ILE A 584 -10.33 -19.14 12.08
CA ILE A 584 -9.98 -18.87 13.46
C ILE A 584 -8.47 -19.00 13.59
N THR A 585 -7.80 -17.93 13.95
CA THR A 585 -6.33 -17.87 13.91
C THR A 585 -5.74 -17.39 15.23
N GLY A 586 -6.59 -17.00 16.17
CA GLY A 586 -6.23 -16.49 17.48
C GLY A 586 -7.05 -17.19 18.57
N PRO A 587 -6.63 -17.05 19.84
CA PRO A 587 -7.24 -17.77 20.95
C PRO A 587 -8.61 -17.21 21.36
N THR A 588 -8.99 -16.04 20.85
CA THR A 588 -10.21 -15.33 21.21
C THR A 588 -10.90 -14.70 20.00
N ILE A 589 -12.21 -14.61 20.07
CA ILE A 589 -13.08 -13.80 19.21
C ILE A 589 -13.82 -12.83 20.14
N SER A 590 -13.93 -11.55 19.79
CA SER A 590 -14.69 -10.58 20.59
C SER A 590 -15.59 -9.70 19.73
N PHE A 591 -16.69 -9.23 20.28
CA PHE A 591 -17.68 -8.39 19.59
C PHE A 591 -18.49 -7.57 20.60
N LEU A 592 -19.15 -6.51 20.15
CA LEU A 592 -20.16 -5.78 20.89
C LEU A 592 -21.53 -6.42 20.67
N ILE A 593 -22.28 -6.64 21.74
CA ILE A 593 -23.64 -7.20 21.69
C ILE A 593 -24.58 -6.50 22.66
N GLY A 594 -25.81 -6.26 22.20
CA GLY A 594 -26.94 -5.71 22.95
C GLY A 594 -28.26 -6.23 22.39
N GLY A 595 -29.37 -5.54 22.64
CA GLY A 595 -30.71 -5.97 22.25
C GLY A 595 -31.28 -7.02 23.21
N GLY A 596 -32.09 -7.95 22.67
CA GLY A 596 -32.82 -8.96 23.43
C GLY A 596 -31.95 -9.91 24.26
N CYS A 597 -32.56 -10.52 25.29
CA CYS A 597 -31.88 -11.38 26.27
C CYS A 597 -32.35 -12.84 26.30
N ASP A 598 -33.14 -13.27 25.31
CA ASP A 598 -33.52 -14.67 25.17
C ASP A 598 -32.66 -15.36 24.11
N VAL A 599 -31.63 -16.07 24.57
CA VAL A 599 -30.70 -16.82 23.72
C VAL A 599 -31.40 -17.84 22.81
N ASN A 600 -32.62 -18.28 23.10
CA ASN A 600 -33.32 -19.25 22.25
C ASN A 600 -33.96 -18.61 21.02
N THR A 601 -34.22 -17.30 21.06
CA THR A 601 -34.95 -16.59 20.00
C THR A 601 -34.11 -15.46 19.39
N VAL A 602 -33.31 -14.75 20.17
CA VAL A 602 -32.43 -13.66 19.73
C VAL A 602 -31.01 -13.94 20.20
N ARG A 603 -30.04 -14.07 19.30
CA ARG A 603 -28.64 -14.42 19.68
C ARG A 603 -27.65 -14.20 18.55
N VAL A 604 -26.38 -14.25 18.90
CA VAL A 604 -25.27 -14.48 18.00
C VAL A 604 -24.72 -15.90 18.19
N GLU A 605 -24.29 -16.54 17.10
CA GLU A 605 -23.77 -17.92 17.08
C GLU A 605 -22.39 -17.94 16.41
N LEU A 606 -21.44 -18.70 16.97
CA LEU A 606 -20.22 -19.13 16.25
C LEU A 606 -20.46 -20.51 15.66
N ILE A 607 -20.22 -20.65 14.36
CA ILE A 607 -20.44 -21.91 13.65
C ILE A 607 -19.12 -22.40 13.09
N VAL A 608 -18.70 -23.59 13.48
CA VAL A 608 -17.49 -24.28 12.99
C VAL A 608 -17.90 -25.64 12.44
N GLY A 609 -17.56 -25.94 11.19
CA GLY A 609 -17.91 -27.22 10.56
C GLY A 609 -19.42 -27.53 10.56
N ASN A 610 -20.25 -26.51 10.29
CA ASN A 610 -21.73 -26.56 10.32
C ASN A 610 -22.36 -26.85 11.71
N LYS A 611 -21.59 -26.74 12.79
CA LYS A 611 -22.10 -26.86 14.16
C LYS A 611 -21.98 -25.54 14.89
N VAL A 612 -23.04 -25.16 15.61
CA VAL A 612 -22.99 -24.03 16.55
C VAL A 612 -22.12 -24.46 17.74
N VAL A 613 -20.95 -23.84 17.88
CA VAL A 613 -19.98 -24.16 18.95
C VAL A 613 -20.04 -23.16 20.10
N GLU A 614 -20.47 -21.93 19.83
CA GLU A 614 -20.72 -20.90 20.84
C GLU A 614 -22.01 -20.14 20.49
N LYS A 615 -22.70 -19.62 21.51
CA LYS A 615 -23.84 -18.71 21.33
C LYS A 615 -23.94 -17.72 22.48
N GLU A 616 -24.39 -16.51 22.18
CA GLU A 616 -24.56 -15.44 23.18
C GLU A 616 -25.77 -14.56 22.82
N THR A 617 -26.39 -13.92 23.80
CA THR A 617 -27.48 -12.95 23.59
C THR A 617 -27.15 -11.62 24.26
N GLY A 618 -27.90 -10.57 23.92
CA GLY A 618 -27.85 -9.30 24.65
C GLY A 618 -28.42 -9.38 26.07
N HIS A 619 -28.58 -8.23 26.72
CA HIS A 619 -29.05 -8.14 28.11
C HIS A 619 -30.37 -7.39 28.27
N CYS A 620 -31.23 -7.42 27.25
CA CYS A 620 -32.47 -6.64 27.20
C CYS A 620 -32.15 -5.15 27.45
N THR A 621 -31.13 -4.68 26.73
CA THR A 621 -30.62 -3.32 26.78
C THR A 621 -30.14 -2.92 25.40
N GLU A 622 -30.37 -1.67 25.07
CA GLU A 622 -29.89 -1.07 23.83
C GLU A 622 -28.37 -0.95 23.79
N THR A 623 -27.78 -0.72 24.98
CA THR A 623 -26.35 -0.49 25.15
C THR A 623 -25.58 -1.78 24.94
N MET A 624 -24.79 -1.82 23.87
CA MET A 624 -23.94 -2.96 23.57
C MET A 624 -22.77 -3.04 24.55
N ARG A 625 -22.37 -4.26 24.89
CA ARG A 625 -21.20 -4.53 25.73
C ARG A 625 -20.29 -5.52 25.04
N ARG A 626 -18.99 -5.38 25.26
CA ARG A 626 -18.02 -6.30 24.66
C ARG A 626 -18.12 -7.67 25.31
N LYS A 627 -18.37 -8.67 24.47
CA LYS A 627 -18.24 -10.09 24.79
C LYS A 627 -16.98 -10.65 24.15
N ALA A 628 -16.32 -11.58 24.83
CA ALA A 628 -15.26 -12.41 24.26
C ALA A 628 -15.59 -13.90 24.41
N TRP A 629 -15.33 -14.68 23.36
CA TRP A 629 -15.33 -16.14 23.36
C TRP A 629 -13.90 -16.67 23.34
N HIS A 630 -13.67 -17.80 24.02
CA HIS A 630 -12.41 -18.53 23.99
C HIS A 630 -12.50 -19.65 22.96
N VAL A 631 -11.70 -19.57 21.89
CA VAL A 631 -11.84 -20.46 20.71
C VAL A 631 -10.56 -21.23 20.39
N ARG A 632 -9.75 -21.51 21.42
CA ARG A 632 -8.43 -22.15 21.27
C ARG A 632 -8.50 -23.48 20.53
N ASP A 633 -9.53 -24.28 20.80
CA ASP A 633 -9.70 -25.61 20.21
C ASP A 633 -10.06 -25.56 18.72
N PHE A 634 -10.46 -24.38 18.23
CA PHE A 634 -10.87 -24.16 16.85
C PHE A 634 -9.82 -23.40 16.02
N ILE A 635 -8.64 -23.11 16.59
CA ILE A 635 -7.55 -22.45 15.86
C ILE A 635 -7.15 -23.31 14.64
N GLY A 636 -7.13 -22.66 13.48
CA GLY A 636 -6.87 -23.24 12.17
C GLY A 636 -8.12 -23.70 11.42
N GLN A 637 -9.30 -23.67 12.02
CA GLN A 637 -10.56 -24.09 11.40
C GLN A 637 -11.30 -22.89 10.79
N GLU A 638 -12.09 -23.16 9.75
CA GLU A 638 -13.00 -22.19 9.14
C GLU A 638 -14.28 -22.07 9.99
N ALA A 639 -14.75 -20.83 10.17
CA ALA A 639 -15.90 -20.49 10.98
C ALA A 639 -16.71 -19.35 10.34
N HIS A 640 -17.97 -19.20 10.75
CA HIS A 640 -18.75 -17.98 10.48
C HIS A 640 -19.56 -17.61 11.72
N VAL A 641 -19.94 -16.34 11.81
CA VAL A 641 -20.83 -15.83 12.85
C VAL A 641 -22.23 -15.64 12.26
N ARG A 642 -23.26 -16.03 13.00
CA ARG A 642 -24.66 -15.84 12.60
C ARG A 642 -25.42 -15.07 13.66
N LEU A 643 -25.99 -13.93 13.27
CA LEU A 643 -26.99 -13.22 14.07
C LEU A 643 -28.35 -13.84 13.79
N VAL A 644 -29.13 -14.06 14.84
CA VAL A 644 -30.45 -14.70 14.81
C VAL A 644 -31.44 -13.81 15.51
N ASP A 645 -32.56 -13.56 14.84
CA ASP A 645 -33.72 -12.87 15.39
C ASP A 645 -35.01 -13.60 15.01
N TYR A 646 -35.55 -14.36 15.95
CA TYR A 646 -36.78 -15.14 15.81
C TYR A 646 -37.86 -14.73 16.82
N SER A 647 -37.77 -13.53 17.39
CA SER A 647 -38.77 -13.02 18.34
C SER A 647 -39.43 -11.77 17.80
N SER A 648 -40.76 -11.70 17.90
CA SER A 648 -41.52 -10.48 17.63
C SER A 648 -41.98 -9.76 18.91
N GLY A 649 -41.41 -10.14 20.07
CA GLY A 649 -41.74 -9.54 21.37
C GLY A 649 -41.08 -8.18 21.55
N GLY A 650 -41.32 -7.48 22.67
CA GLY A 650 -40.78 -6.12 22.90
C GLY A 650 -39.25 -5.99 23.04
N TRP A 651 -38.50 -7.07 22.79
CA TRP A 651 -37.04 -7.13 22.68
C TRP A 651 -36.64 -8.08 21.54
N GLY A 652 -37.47 -8.15 20.51
CA GLY A 652 -37.30 -8.95 19.31
C GLY A 652 -36.35 -8.28 18.32
N HIS A 653 -35.14 -7.99 18.79
CA HIS A 653 -34.03 -7.49 17.97
C HIS A 653 -32.70 -7.73 18.66
N ILE A 654 -31.63 -7.83 17.85
CA ILE A 654 -30.26 -7.88 18.31
C ILE A 654 -29.51 -6.61 17.90
N ASN A 655 -28.67 -6.11 18.81
CA ASN A 655 -27.70 -5.07 18.53
C ASN A 655 -26.32 -5.72 18.46
N PHE A 656 -25.57 -5.49 17.39
CA PHE A 656 -24.28 -6.16 17.17
C PHE A 656 -23.30 -5.28 16.42
N ASP A 657 -22.04 -5.26 16.86
CA ASP A 657 -21.00 -4.43 16.27
C ASP A 657 -19.58 -4.94 16.58
N ASP A 658 -18.58 -4.44 15.85
CA ASP A 658 -17.14 -4.61 16.07
C ASP A 658 -16.69 -6.05 16.37
N LEU A 659 -17.05 -6.99 15.50
CA LEU A 659 -16.57 -8.37 15.57
C LEU A 659 -15.09 -8.41 15.17
N GLN A 660 -14.24 -8.72 16.15
CA GLN A 660 -12.81 -8.90 16.00
C GLN A 660 -12.45 -10.39 16.07
N VAL A 661 -11.96 -10.92 14.96
CA VAL A 661 -11.41 -12.29 14.88
C VAL A 661 -9.89 -12.21 14.96
N GLY A 662 -9.28 -12.92 15.90
CA GLY A 662 -7.83 -12.88 16.08
C GLY A 662 -7.08 -13.39 14.84
N LEU A 663 -6.49 -12.50 14.04
CA LEU A 663 -5.35 -12.65 13.11
C LEU A 663 -5.47 -13.54 11.86
N GLY A 664 -6.30 -13.14 10.89
CA GLY A 664 -6.07 -13.48 9.49
C GLY A 664 -7.34 -13.86 8.74
N CYS A 665 -7.80 -12.94 7.90
CA CYS A 665 -8.62 -13.30 6.75
C CYS A 665 -7.64 -13.63 5.63
N PRO A 666 -7.76 -14.75 4.90
CA PRO A 666 -7.27 -14.73 3.54
C PRO A 666 -7.95 -13.53 2.86
N ALA A 667 -7.18 -12.68 2.19
CA ALA A 667 -7.75 -11.63 1.35
C ALA A 667 -8.63 -12.31 0.30
N ARG A 668 -9.93 -12.47 0.60
CA ARG A 668 -10.91 -12.93 -0.37
C ARG A 668 -11.14 -11.75 -1.30
N CYS A 669 -10.77 -11.91 -2.56
CA CYS A 669 -11.14 -10.92 -3.54
C CYS A 669 -12.51 -11.25 -4.10
N LYS A 670 -13.33 -10.23 -4.15
CA LYS A 670 -14.64 -10.21 -4.78
C LYS A 670 -14.52 -9.33 -6.02
N PHE A 671 -15.20 -9.71 -7.09
CA PHE A 671 -15.31 -8.88 -8.28
C PHE A 671 -16.78 -8.53 -8.50
N ASP A 672 -17.16 -7.40 -7.93
CA ASP A 672 -18.49 -6.78 -7.97
C ASP A 672 -18.50 -5.46 -8.75
N PHE A 673 -17.36 -5.09 -9.36
CA PHE A 673 -17.23 -3.92 -10.24
C PHE A 673 -17.53 -2.54 -9.63
N GLU A 674 -17.89 -2.45 -8.35
CA GLU A 674 -18.08 -1.19 -7.59
C GLU A 674 -16.82 -0.31 -7.56
N ASN A 675 -15.66 -0.93 -7.77
CA ASN A 675 -14.36 -0.25 -7.88
C ASN A 675 -13.85 -0.20 -9.34
N GLY A 676 -14.75 -0.32 -10.32
CA GLY A 676 -14.43 -0.37 -11.74
C GLY A 676 -13.79 -1.69 -12.20
N LEU A 677 -13.20 -1.68 -13.40
CA LEU A 677 -12.49 -2.81 -14.01
C LEU A 677 -11.06 -3.00 -13.46
N ARG A 678 -10.80 -2.73 -12.18
CA ARG A 678 -9.45 -2.74 -11.62
C ARG A 678 -8.75 -4.10 -11.85
N GLY A 679 -7.69 -4.09 -12.65
CA GLY A 679 -6.90 -5.27 -13.00
C GLY A 679 -7.55 -6.20 -14.06
N TRP A 680 -8.77 -5.90 -14.49
CA TRP A 680 -9.41 -6.60 -15.59
C TRP A 680 -8.85 -6.11 -16.94
N VAL A 681 -8.83 -7.01 -17.91
CA VAL A 681 -8.33 -6.73 -19.26
C VAL A 681 -9.46 -6.91 -20.26
N ALA A 682 -9.92 -5.81 -20.84
CA ALA A 682 -10.79 -5.83 -22.00
C ALA A 682 -9.98 -5.95 -23.30
N VAL A 683 -10.43 -6.79 -24.23
CA VAL A 683 -9.94 -6.87 -25.60
C VAL A 683 -11.13 -6.87 -26.55
N GLY A 684 -11.12 -5.97 -27.53
CA GLY A 684 -12.27 -5.74 -28.42
C GLY A 684 -13.14 -4.57 -27.97
N GLU A 685 -14.34 -4.48 -28.54
CA GLU A 685 -15.25 -3.34 -28.39
C GLU A 685 -16.36 -3.59 -27.36
N ALA A 686 -16.70 -4.85 -27.08
CA ALA A 686 -17.84 -5.20 -26.21
C ALA A 686 -17.74 -4.67 -24.76
N PHE A 687 -16.53 -4.43 -24.26
CA PHE A 687 -16.31 -4.07 -22.85
C PHE A 687 -15.62 -2.72 -22.66
N GLN A 688 -15.54 -1.87 -23.69
CA GLN A 688 -14.79 -0.61 -23.62
C GLN A 688 -15.42 0.46 -22.72
N ASN A 689 -16.75 0.44 -22.57
CA ASN A 689 -17.50 1.40 -21.75
C ASN A 689 -18.09 0.72 -20.50
N GLN A 690 -17.37 -0.27 -19.95
CA GLN A 690 -17.79 -1.06 -18.80
C GLN A 690 -16.87 -0.78 -17.57
N PRO A 691 -17.35 -0.95 -16.33
CA PRO A 691 -18.70 -1.37 -15.97
C PRO A 691 -19.73 -0.26 -16.21
N THR A 692 -21.00 -0.63 -16.23
CA THR A 692 -22.12 0.31 -16.40
C THR A 692 -22.72 0.66 -15.04
N PHE A 693 -23.12 1.92 -14.86
CA PHE A 693 -23.70 2.43 -13.61
C PHE A 693 -25.23 2.38 -13.61
N GLY A 694 -25.80 1.80 -12.56
CA GLY A 694 -27.23 1.64 -12.32
C GLY A 694 -27.93 0.68 -13.27
N ASP A 695 -29.15 0.29 -12.92
CA ASP A 695 -30.02 -0.45 -13.83
C ASP A 695 -30.58 0.50 -14.91
N ASN A 696 -30.75 -0.01 -16.13
CA ASN A 696 -31.26 0.78 -17.26
C ASN A 696 -32.32 0.01 -18.08
N PRO A 697 -33.41 -0.45 -17.44
CA PRO A 697 -34.37 -1.38 -18.07
C PRO A 697 -35.14 -0.75 -19.24
N THR A 698 -35.21 0.58 -19.30
CA THR A 698 -35.86 1.34 -20.37
C THR A 698 -35.04 1.35 -21.67
N ALA A 699 -33.71 1.33 -21.59
CA ALA A 699 -32.83 1.35 -22.76
C ALA A 699 -32.83 0.04 -23.56
N ARG A 700 -33.10 -1.07 -22.89
CA ARG A 700 -33.15 -2.42 -23.48
C ARG A 700 -34.43 -2.70 -24.29
N ASN A 701 -35.45 -1.84 -24.23
CA ASN A 701 -36.77 -2.05 -24.87
C ASN A 701 -37.42 -3.41 -24.52
N ARG A 702 -37.02 -4.03 -23.40
CA ARG A 702 -37.47 -5.34 -22.93
C ARG A 702 -38.19 -5.28 -21.58
N GLY A 703 -38.00 -4.19 -20.82
CA GLY A 703 -38.65 -3.98 -19.52
C GLY A 703 -38.21 -4.92 -18.40
N GLN A 704 -37.14 -5.69 -18.61
CA GLN A 704 -36.59 -6.61 -17.61
C GLN A 704 -35.49 -5.91 -16.80
N PRO A 705 -35.54 -5.92 -15.46
CA PRO A 705 -34.46 -5.40 -14.62
C PRO A 705 -33.24 -6.32 -14.66
N ALA A 706 -32.04 -5.78 -14.46
CA ALA A 706 -30.80 -6.58 -14.46
C ALA A 706 -30.60 -7.39 -13.16
N HIS A 707 -31.13 -6.91 -12.02
CA HIS A 707 -30.90 -7.49 -10.68
C HIS A 707 -29.40 -7.59 -10.32
N GLN A 708 -28.63 -6.58 -10.69
CA GLN A 708 -27.24 -6.40 -10.26
C GLN A 708 -27.14 -6.21 -8.74
N GLN A 709 -25.95 -6.42 -8.19
CA GLN A 709 -25.64 -6.20 -6.78
C GLN A 709 -24.73 -4.99 -6.66
N GLY A 710 -25.25 -3.94 -6.02
CA GLY A 710 -24.58 -2.63 -6.02
C GLY A 710 -24.98 -1.79 -7.23
N ASP A 711 -24.17 -0.78 -7.51
CA ASP A 711 -24.45 0.21 -8.55
C ASP A 711 -23.71 -0.07 -9.86
N TRP A 712 -22.64 -0.89 -9.85
CA TRP A 712 -21.77 -1.12 -11.00
C TRP A 712 -21.73 -2.59 -11.39
N TRP A 713 -21.86 -2.88 -12.68
CA TRP A 713 -21.87 -4.25 -13.18
C TRP A 713 -21.45 -4.32 -14.66
N ILE A 714 -21.19 -5.52 -15.18
CA ILE A 714 -20.92 -5.69 -16.63
C ILE A 714 -22.25 -5.88 -17.35
N GLY A 715 -22.67 -4.87 -18.09
CA GLY A 715 -23.83 -4.92 -18.96
C GLY A 715 -23.42 -4.68 -20.40
N GLY A 716 -23.03 -5.74 -21.12
CA GLY A 716 -22.47 -5.65 -22.47
C GLY A 716 -23.38 -5.02 -23.54
N TYR A 717 -24.62 -4.68 -23.22
CA TYR A 717 -25.52 -3.90 -24.08
C TYR A 717 -25.55 -2.40 -23.73
N GLU A 718 -25.29 -2.07 -22.47
CA GLU A 718 -25.43 -0.75 -21.86
C GLU A 718 -24.21 0.14 -22.13
N ASN A 719 -24.41 1.45 -22.10
CA ASN A 719 -23.32 2.43 -22.25
C ASN A 719 -23.48 3.59 -21.27
N ARG A 720 -23.31 3.28 -19.97
CA ARG A 720 -23.34 4.26 -18.89
C ARG A 720 -22.09 4.14 -18.00
N PRO A 721 -20.90 4.52 -18.49
CA PRO A 721 -19.62 4.34 -17.79
C PRO A 721 -19.38 5.33 -16.63
N SER A 722 -20.36 6.18 -16.29
CA SER A 722 -20.28 7.13 -15.19
C SER A 722 -21.67 7.46 -14.63
N GLU A 723 -21.75 7.88 -13.37
CA GLU A 723 -23.01 8.30 -12.75
C GLU A 723 -23.67 9.46 -13.50
N SER A 724 -22.82 10.37 -13.97
CA SER A 724 -23.17 11.56 -14.76
C SER A 724 -23.56 11.26 -16.21
N ALA A 725 -23.35 10.03 -16.69
CA ALA A 725 -23.77 9.65 -18.03
C ALA A 725 -25.30 9.52 -18.09
N LEU A 726 -25.89 10.12 -19.14
CA LEU A 726 -27.33 10.12 -19.36
C LEU A 726 -27.90 8.69 -19.37
N ALA A 727 -28.92 8.45 -18.55
CA ALA A 727 -29.69 7.21 -18.58
C ALA A 727 -30.29 6.98 -19.97
N GLY A 728 -30.37 5.72 -20.41
CA GLY A 728 -30.89 5.37 -21.74
C GLY A 728 -29.85 5.15 -22.84
N LYS A 729 -28.56 5.35 -22.57
CA LYS A 729 -27.50 5.14 -23.56
C LYS A 729 -27.17 3.65 -23.75
N ILE A 730 -27.09 3.22 -25.00
CA ILE A 730 -26.83 1.83 -25.41
C ILE A 730 -25.58 1.75 -26.28
N GLN A 731 -24.83 0.66 -26.16
CA GLN A 731 -23.84 0.25 -27.17
C GLN A 731 -24.39 -0.83 -28.12
N GLY A 732 -25.42 -1.57 -27.68
CA GLY A 732 -26.10 -2.59 -28.48
C GLY A 732 -25.36 -3.93 -28.51
N ASP A 733 -25.91 -4.89 -29.27
CA ASP A 733 -25.41 -6.28 -29.35
C ASP A 733 -24.28 -6.50 -30.39
N VAL A 734 -23.93 -5.48 -31.17
CA VAL A 734 -22.97 -5.62 -32.29
C VAL A 734 -21.51 -5.72 -31.82
N PRO A 735 -21.06 -4.96 -30.81
CA PRO A 735 -19.69 -5.03 -30.31
C PRO A 735 -19.29 -6.43 -29.86
N LYS A 736 -18.03 -6.82 -30.10
CA LYS A 736 -17.47 -8.12 -29.71
C LYS A 736 -16.21 -7.92 -28.89
N GLY A 737 -15.94 -8.82 -27.96
CA GLY A 737 -14.74 -8.75 -27.15
C GLY A 737 -14.64 -9.85 -26.10
N ILE A 738 -13.58 -9.77 -25.32
CA ILE A 738 -13.36 -10.58 -24.13
C ILE A 738 -12.97 -9.66 -22.97
N LEU A 739 -13.36 -10.04 -21.76
CA LEU A 739 -12.99 -9.35 -20.54
C LEU A 739 -12.41 -10.38 -19.56
N ILE A 740 -11.15 -10.21 -19.18
CA ILE A 740 -10.37 -11.19 -18.39
C ILE A 740 -10.11 -10.61 -17.01
N SER A 741 -10.40 -11.36 -15.95
CA SER A 741 -10.14 -10.94 -14.57
C SER A 741 -8.66 -11.02 -14.22
N PRO A 742 -8.23 -10.35 -13.13
CA PRO A 742 -7.01 -10.74 -12.43
C PRO A 742 -7.00 -12.22 -12.06
N SER A 743 -5.81 -12.80 -11.89
CA SER A 743 -5.66 -14.12 -11.30
C SER A 743 -6.06 -14.13 -9.82
N PHE A 744 -6.59 -15.26 -9.38
CA PHE A 744 -6.88 -15.57 -7.98
C PHE A 744 -6.59 -17.05 -7.70
N GLU A 745 -6.27 -17.37 -6.45
CA GLU A 745 -6.15 -18.74 -5.96
C GLU A 745 -7.52 -19.25 -5.51
N ILE A 746 -7.88 -20.47 -5.90
CA ILE A 746 -9.10 -21.14 -5.41
C ILE A 746 -8.80 -21.70 -4.03
N THR A 747 -9.42 -21.17 -2.98
CA THR A 747 -9.14 -21.53 -1.58
C THR A 747 -10.11 -22.56 -1.00
N GLY A 748 -11.13 -22.95 -1.75
CA GLY A 748 -12.14 -23.89 -1.27
C GLY A 748 -13.10 -24.40 -2.37
N PRO A 749 -14.21 -25.02 -1.97
CA PRO A 749 -15.04 -25.81 -2.88
C PRO A 749 -15.94 -25.01 -3.81
N THR A 750 -16.20 -23.74 -3.55
CA THR A 750 -17.27 -23.00 -4.25
C THR A 750 -16.84 -21.67 -4.82
N ILE A 751 -17.29 -21.38 -6.04
CA ILE A 751 -17.27 -20.06 -6.66
C ILE A 751 -18.69 -19.74 -7.10
N SER A 752 -19.13 -18.51 -6.95
CA SER A 752 -20.44 -18.06 -7.42
C SER A 752 -20.39 -16.67 -8.05
N PHE A 753 -21.31 -16.39 -8.95
CA PHE A 753 -21.43 -15.11 -9.65
C PHE A 753 -22.85 -14.92 -10.18
N LEU A 754 -23.23 -13.69 -10.52
CA LEU A 754 -24.44 -13.36 -11.25
C LEU A 754 -24.16 -13.40 -12.76
N ILE A 755 -25.06 -14.01 -13.52
CA ILE A 755 -24.98 -14.06 -14.98
C ILE A 755 -26.35 -13.92 -15.65
N GLY A 756 -26.39 -13.15 -16.72
CA GLY A 756 -27.53 -12.92 -17.61
C GLY A 756 -27.04 -12.63 -19.03
N GLY A 757 -27.88 -11.99 -19.85
CA GLY A 757 -27.60 -11.72 -21.26
C GLY A 757 -27.86 -12.95 -22.14
N GLY A 758 -27.09 -13.09 -23.21
CA GLY A 758 -27.26 -14.13 -24.23
C GLY A 758 -27.11 -15.56 -23.73
N CYS A 759 -27.66 -16.50 -24.50
CA CYS A 759 -27.75 -17.93 -24.15
C CYS A 759 -27.01 -18.88 -25.11
N ASP A 760 -26.22 -18.34 -26.04
CA ASP A 760 -25.38 -19.14 -26.93
C ASP A 760 -24.02 -19.38 -26.25
N ILE A 761 -23.89 -20.52 -25.57
CA ILE A 761 -22.66 -20.89 -24.82
C ILE A 761 -21.39 -20.84 -25.70
N ASP A 762 -21.50 -21.04 -27.01
CA ASP A 762 -20.34 -21.03 -27.90
C ASP A 762 -19.94 -19.62 -28.35
N LYS A 763 -20.84 -18.64 -28.20
CA LYS A 763 -20.57 -17.24 -28.59
C LYS A 763 -20.52 -16.24 -27.44
N VAL A 764 -21.36 -16.40 -26.42
CA VAL A 764 -21.53 -15.47 -25.29
C VAL A 764 -21.49 -16.28 -24.00
N ARG A 765 -20.44 -16.13 -23.18
CA ARG A 765 -20.25 -16.97 -21.97
C ARG A 765 -19.25 -16.39 -20.99
N VAL A 766 -19.28 -16.93 -19.77
CA VAL A 766 -18.17 -16.87 -18.80
C VAL A 766 -17.38 -18.19 -18.82
N GLU A 767 -16.07 -18.11 -18.68
CA GLU A 767 -15.13 -19.23 -18.59
C GLU A 767 -14.34 -19.15 -17.28
N LEU A 768 -14.22 -20.26 -16.54
CA LEU A 768 -13.17 -20.45 -15.52
C LEU A 768 -11.95 -21.05 -16.19
N VAL A 769 -10.82 -20.38 -16.06
CA VAL A 769 -9.56 -20.81 -16.66
C VAL A 769 -8.57 -21.15 -15.55
N VAL A 770 -8.12 -22.40 -15.51
CA VAL A 770 -7.09 -22.89 -14.58
C VAL A 770 -5.93 -23.43 -15.42
N HIS A 771 -4.68 -23.03 -15.13
CA HIS A 771 -3.51 -23.42 -15.92
C HIS A 771 -3.68 -23.21 -17.45
N ASN A 772 -4.31 -22.10 -17.84
CA ASN A 772 -4.62 -21.74 -19.23
C ASN A 772 -5.57 -22.72 -19.97
N GLN A 773 -6.30 -23.56 -19.24
CA GLN A 773 -7.36 -24.43 -19.75
C GLN A 773 -8.72 -23.99 -19.22
N VAL A 774 -9.73 -23.95 -20.10
CA VAL A 774 -11.11 -23.68 -19.70
C VAL A 774 -11.66 -24.92 -19.00
N VAL A 775 -11.85 -24.84 -17.68
CA VAL A 775 -12.32 -25.96 -16.85
C VAL A 775 -13.83 -25.91 -16.58
N LYS A 776 -14.44 -24.72 -16.65
CA LYS A 776 -15.90 -24.52 -16.58
C LYS A 776 -16.31 -23.43 -17.56
N LYS A 777 -17.54 -23.53 -18.09
CA LYS A 777 -18.19 -22.49 -18.90
C LYS A 777 -19.66 -22.35 -18.53
N GLU A 778 -20.21 -21.14 -18.57
CA GLU A 778 -21.63 -20.86 -18.34
C GLU A 778 -22.09 -19.70 -19.23
N THR A 779 -23.38 -19.65 -19.56
CA THR A 779 -23.99 -18.56 -20.34
C THR A 779 -25.27 -18.08 -19.68
N GLY A 780 -25.78 -16.93 -20.10
CA GLY A 780 -27.08 -16.42 -19.68
C GLY A 780 -28.24 -17.25 -20.24
N LYS A 781 -29.47 -16.81 -19.99
CA LYS A 781 -30.69 -17.49 -20.48
C LYS A 781 -31.46 -16.67 -21.50
N CYS A 782 -30.77 -15.81 -22.26
CA CYS A 782 -31.40 -14.84 -23.15
C CYS A 782 -32.40 -13.99 -22.36
N THR A 783 -31.92 -13.46 -21.24
CA THR A 783 -32.67 -12.67 -20.27
C THR A 783 -31.75 -11.60 -19.72
N GLU A 784 -32.28 -10.40 -19.51
CA GLU A 784 -31.50 -9.31 -18.94
C GLU A 784 -31.23 -9.52 -17.46
N THR A 785 -32.22 -10.11 -16.77
CA THR A 785 -32.18 -10.42 -15.35
C THR A 785 -31.13 -11.48 -15.08
N MET A 786 -30.11 -11.11 -14.30
CA MET A 786 -29.06 -12.02 -13.88
C MET A 786 -29.58 -12.99 -12.82
N ALA A 787 -29.09 -14.23 -12.89
CA ALA A 787 -29.34 -15.24 -11.88
C ALA A 787 -28.03 -15.72 -11.30
N ARG A 788 -28.01 -15.99 -10.00
CA ARG A 788 -26.82 -16.50 -9.33
C ARG A 788 -26.51 -17.92 -9.78
N LYS A 789 -25.29 -18.10 -10.26
CA LYS A 789 -24.69 -19.39 -10.57
C LYS A 789 -23.68 -19.75 -9.49
N ILE A 790 -23.68 -21.02 -9.10
CA ILE A 790 -22.65 -21.61 -8.23
C ILE A 790 -21.93 -22.71 -9.01
N TRP A 791 -20.60 -22.69 -8.98
CA TRP A 791 -19.73 -23.75 -9.46
C TRP A 791 -19.08 -24.46 -8.28
N ASN A 792 -19.06 -25.80 -8.34
CA ASN A 792 -18.19 -26.61 -7.49
C ASN A 792 -16.81 -26.69 -8.16
N VAL A 793 -15.80 -26.21 -7.46
CA VAL A 793 -14.40 -26.10 -7.91
C VAL A 793 -13.43 -26.70 -6.90
N GLY A 794 -13.90 -27.52 -5.95
CA GLY A 794 -13.05 -28.06 -4.88
C GLY A 794 -11.87 -28.90 -5.39
N GLU A 795 -12.00 -29.51 -6.56
CA GLU A 795 -10.91 -30.23 -7.24
C GLU A 795 -9.73 -29.32 -7.64
N PHE A 796 -9.96 -28.01 -7.74
CA PHE A 796 -8.95 -27.00 -8.11
C PHE A 796 -8.44 -26.21 -6.91
N SER A 797 -8.75 -26.62 -5.68
CA SER A 797 -8.29 -25.92 -4.47
C SER A 797 -6.75 -25.86 -4.41
N GLY A 798 -6.21 -24.68 -4.08
CA GLY A 798 -4.80 -24.35 -4.09
C GLY A 798 -4.22 -23.99 -5.47
N GLN A 799 -5.04 -23.99 -6.54
CA GLN A 799 -4.58 -23.63 -7.89
C GLN A 799 -4.94 -22.18 -8.26
N GLU A 800 -4.10 -21.57 -9.08
CA GLU A 800 -4.34 -20.25 -9.66
C GLU A 800 -5.34 -20.34 -10.84
N ALA A 801 -6.30 -19.43 -10.86
CA ALA A 801 -7.37 -19.35 -11.83
C ALA A 801 -7.69 -17.90 -12.21
N HIS A 802 -8.39 -17.70 -13.31
CA HIS A 802 -9.04 -16.42 -13.64
C HIS A 802 -10.37 -16.64 -14.36
N ILE A 803 -11.20 -15.61 -14.37
CA ILE A 803 -12.46 -15.56 -15.11
C ILE A 803 -12.24 -14.86 -16.45
N LYS A 804 -12.89 -15.38 -17.49
CA LYS A 804 -12.90 -14.75 -18.81
C LYS A 804 -14.33 -14.69 -19.33
N LEU A 805 -14.84 -13.48 -19.51
CA LEU A 805 -16.09 -13.20 -20.20
C LEU A 805 -15.80 -13.13 -21.70
N VAL A 806 -16.65 -13.76 -22.49
CA VAL A 806 -16.53 -13.84 -23.95
C VAL A 806 -17.83 -13.36 -24.57
N ASP A 807 -17.72 -12.41 -25.48
CA ASP A 807 -18.77 -12.03 -26.40
C ASP A 807 -18.24 -11.99 -27.84
N SER A 808 -18.70 -12.92 -28.65
CA SER A 808 -18.34 -13.03 -30.06
C SER A 808 -19.57 -13.00 -30.99
N SER A 809 -20.74 -12.73 -30.44
CA SER A 809 -22.00 -12.67 -31.18
C SER A 809 -22.29 -11.24 -31.63
N SER A 810 -23.11 -11.10 -32.65
CA SER A 810 -23.68 -9.83 -33.07
C SER A 810 -25.17 -9.95 -33.38
N GLY A 811 -25.79 -11.04 -32.91
CA GLY A 811 -27.25 -11.27 -33.00
C GLY A 811 -27.98 -10.55 -31.87
N GLY A 812 -29.31 -10.62 -31.81
CA GLY A 812 -30.11 -9.85 -30.84
C GLY A 812 -29.94 -10.20 -29.35
N TRP A 813 -28.93 -11.00 -28.98
CA TRP A 813 -28.49 -11.27 -27.62
C TRP A 813 -26.96 -11.40 -27.59
N GLY A 814 -26.28 -10.58 -28.40
CA GLY A 814 -24.83 -10.49 -28.47
C GLY A 814 -24.29 -9.59 -27.37
N HIS A 815 -24.57 -9.97 -26.13
CA HIS A 815 -24.01 -9.35 -24.93
C HIS A 815 -24.13 -10.31 -23.75
N ILE A 816 -23.23 -10.16 -22.78
CA ILE A 816 -23.28 -10.85 -21.49
C ILE A 816 -23.55 -9.84 -20.37
N ASN A 817 -24.39 -10.24 -19.43
CA ASN A 817 -24.57 -9.53 -18.16
C ASN A 817 -23.83 -10.33 -17.08
N PHE A 818 -22.93 -9.71 -16.33
CA PHE A 818 -22.10 -10.41 -15.34
C PHE A 818 -21.81 -9.51 -14.14
N ASP A 819 -21.90 -10.07 -12.95
CA ASP A 819 -21.69 -9.34 -11.71
C ASP A 819 -21.33 -10.27 -10.54
N ASP A 820 -20.85 -9.69 -9.43
CA ASP A 820 -20.84 -10.29 -8.11
C ASP A 820 -20.13 -11.65 -8.00
N LEU A 821 -18.93 -11.75 -8.57
CA LEU A 821 -18.08 -12.94 -8.47
C LEU A 821 -17.45 -13.04 -7.08
N GLU A 822 -17.83 -14.07 -6.34
CA GLU A 822 -17.41 -14.34 -4.97
C GLU A 822 -17.30 -15.84 -4.67
N GLY A 823 -16.85 -16.18 -3.47
CA GLY A 823 -16.75 -17.56 -3.00
C GLY A 823 -15.43 -17.85 -2.30
N ASP A 824 -14.93 -19.06 -2.46
CA ASP A 824 -13.67 -19.54 -1.91
C ASP A 824 -12.53 -19.24 -2.88
N ILE A 825 -12.27 -17.95 -3.06
CA ILE A 825 -11.17 -17.41 -3.87
C ILE A 825 -10.38 -16.40 -3.05
N SER A 826 -9.06 -16.36 -3.26
CA SER A 826 -8.17 -15.39 -2.63
C SER A 826 -7.28 -14.75 -3.68
N CYS A 827 -7.07 -13.44 -3.59
CA CYS A 827 -6.17 -12.78 -4.51
C CYS A 827 -4.73 -12.96 -4.06
N SER A 828 -3.90 -13.50 -4.94
CA SER A 828 -2.49 -13.71 -4.71
C SER A 828 -1.79 -12.36 -4.54
N ILE A 829 -1.40 -12.01 -3.30
CA ILE A 829 -0.37 -10.99 -3.06
C ILE A 829 0.98 -11.70 -3.15
N GLY A 830 1.50 -11.93 -4.36
CA GLY A 830 2.82 -12.56 -4.50
C GLY A 830 3.31 -12.76 -5.94
N CYS A 831 4.39 -12.02 -6.27
CA CYS A 831 5.31 -12.12 -7.42
C CYS A 831 4.90 -11.56 -8.80
N GLN A 832 5.55 -10.45 -9.19
CA GLN A 832 6.03 -10.08 -10.55
C GLN A 832 5.20 -10.49 -11.78
N ASP A 833 4.38 -9.58 -12.32
CA ASP A 833 4.74 -8.70 -13.47
C ASP A 833 3.50 -7.86 -13.87
N HIS A 834 3.61 -6.55 -13.65
CA HIS A 834 2.55 -5.57 -13.82
C HIS A 834 2.22 -5.29 -15.30
N ILE A 835 0.95 -5.02 -15.58
CA ILE A 835 0.34 -4.92 -16.91
C ILE A 835 0.79 -3.73 -17.78
N TRP A 836 1.69 -2.89 -17.27
CA TRP A 836 2.15 -1.66 -17.93
C TRP A 836 3.12 -1.88 -19.10
N TYR A 837 3.69 -3.09 -19.26
CA TYR A 837 4.49 -3.42 -20.44
C TYR A 837 3.66 -3.77 -21.70
N ARG A 838 2.32 -3.73 -21.63
CA ARG A 838 1.44 -4.08 -22.76
C ARG A 838 1.29 -2.97 -23.80
N CYS A 839 1.77 -1.78 -23.54
CA CYS A 839 1.81 -0.71 -24.53
C CYS A 839 3.05 -0.84 -25.43
N LYS A 840 3.00 -1.77 -26.41
CA LYS A 840 3.61 -1.73 -27.77
C LYS A 840 4.08 -3.11 -28.30
N CYS A 841 3.17 -4.02 -28.63
CA CYS A 841 3.22 -4.84 -29.88
C CYS A 841 2.13 -5.93 -29.89
N PRO A 842 1.11 -5.85 -30.76
CA PRO A 842 0.06 -6.86 -30.90
C PRO A 842 0.52 -8.25 -31.38
N GLU A 843 1.72 -8.38 -31.94
CA GLU A 843 2.17 -9.62 -32.60
C GLU A 843 2.78 -10.67 -31.65
N LEU A 844 3.12 -10.30 -30.41
CA LEU A 844 3.86 -11.18 -29.47
C LEU A 844 2.98 -12.11 -28.62
N ALA A 845 1.65 -11.97 -28.66
CA ALA A 845 0.71 -12.83 -27.93
C ALA A 845 0.46 -14.20 -28.58
N SER A 846 1.14 -14.50 -29.70
CA SER A 846 0.89 -15.70 -30.51
C SER A 846 1.89 -16.85 -30.31
N PHE A 847 2.95 -16.67 -29.51
CA PHE A 847 3.98 -17.71 -29.32
C PHE A 847 3.66 -18.67 -28.18
N GLN A 848 3.52 -19.96 -28.52
CA GLN A 848 3.34 -21.04 -27.56
C GLN A 848 4.67 -21.32 -26.83
N GLN A 849 4.63 -21.46 -25.49
CA GLN A 849 5.79 -21.74 -24.59
C GLN A 849 6.79 -20.59 -24.32
N TYR A 850 6.34 -19.33 -24.33
CA TYR A 850 7.15 -18.14 -24.03
C TYR A 850 7.99 -18.22 -22.73
N CYS A 851 7.41 -18.73 -21.63
CA CYS A 851 8.12 -18.81 -20.34
C CYS A 851 9.34 -19.73 -20.34
N GLN A 852 9.39 -20.72 -21.24
CA GLN A 852 10.48 -21.70 -21.31
C GLN A 852 11.68 -21.22 -22.13
N LYS A 853 11.52 -20.19 -23.00
CA LYS A 853 12.57 -19.71 -23.92
C LYS A 853 12.96 -18.24 -23.73
N LYS A 854 12.62 -17.66 -22.57
CA LYS A 854 12.85 -16.24 -22.19
C LYS A 854 14.30 -15.78 -22.39
N GLY A 855 15.28 -16.64 -22.09
CA GLY A 855 16.71 -16.31 -22.18
C GLY A 855 17.21 -16.08 -23.61
N GLU A 856 16.86 -16.96 -24.55
CA GLU A 856 17.27 -16.83 -25.97
C GLU A 856 16.58 -15.65 -26.66
N PHE A 857 15.32 -15.38 -26.32
CA PHE A 857 14.58 -14.26 -26.89
C PHE A 857 15.15 -12.90 -26.46
N MET A 858 15.45 -12.73 -25.17
CA MET A 858 16.02 -11.49 -24.63
C MET A 858 17.45 -11.23 -25.15
N SER A 859 18.24 -12.31 -25.32
CA SER A 859 19.58 -12.26 -25.90
C SER A 859 19.58 -11.80 -27.37
N LYS A 860 18.57 -12.21 -28.14
CA LYS A 860 18.53 -12.03 -29.60
C LYS A 860 17.85 -10.74 -30.05
N TYR A 861 16.90 -10.20 -29.27
CA TYR A 861 16.00 -9.15 -29.75
C TYR A 861 15.98 -7.86 -28.90
N CYS A 862 16.73 -7.77 -27.80
CA CYS A 862 16.80 -6.54 -27.00
C CYS A 862 18.08 -5.73 -27.33
N PRO A 863 17.99 -4.57 -27.99
CA PRO A 863 19.14 -3.69 -28.18
C PRO A 863 19.60 -3.09 -26.85
N ARG A 864 20.90 -2.81 -26.74
CA ARG A 864 21.67 -2.36 -25.56
C ARG A 864 21.19 -1.09 -24.81
N SER A 865 20.00 -0.57 -25.02
CA SER A 865 19.54 0.70 -24.42
C SER A 865 18.91 0.59 -23.03
N CYS A 866 18.74 -0.60 -22.46
CA CYS A 866 18.10 -0.77 -21.14
C CYS A 866 19.07 -0.94 -19.96
N GLY A 867 20.40 -0.95 -20.17
CA GLY A 867 21.36 -0.96 -19.06
C GLY A 867 21.30 -2.18 -18.13
N PHE A 868 20.57 -3.25 -18.48
CA PHE A 868 20.37 -4.45 -17.67
C PHE A 868 21.29 -5.63 -18.05
N CYS A 869 22.31 -5.41 -18.88
CA CYS A 869 23.24 -6.47 -19.28
C CYS A 869 24.70 -6.09 -19.00
N GLY A 870 25.19 -6.59 -17.87
CA GLY A 870 26.56 -6.54 -17.34
C GLY A 870 26.43 -6.66 -15.82
N GLU A 871 26.81 -7.76 -15.17
CA GLU A 871 28.01 -8.58 -15.33
C GLU A 871 27.70 -10.08 -15.24
N GLN A 872 28.62 -10.89 -15.77
CA GLN A 872 28.56 -12.34 -15.87
C GLN A 872 28.42 -13.00 -14.48
N GLU A 873 27.37 -13.80 -14.28
CA GLU A 873 27.49 -14.95 -13.40
C GLU A 873 27.94 -16.16 -14.22
N VAL A 874 28.98 -16.78 -13.69
CA VAL A 874 29.67 -17.96 -14.15
C VAL A 874 28.69 -19.13 -14.26
N LEU A 875 28.64 -19.76 -15.44
CA LEU A 875 28.03 -21.07 -15.62
C LEU A 875 28.71 -22.08 -14.69
N TYR A 876 27.93 -22.73 -13.83
CA TYR A 876 28.18 -24.13 -13.49
C TYR A 876 27.14 -24.99 -14.20
N ASP A 877 27.66 -25.88 -15.03
CA ASP A 877 26.98 -26.87 -15.86
C ASP A 877 26.28 -27.90 -14.95
N LEU A 878 24.94 -28.00 -15.02
CA LEU A 878 24.21 -29.19 -14.58
C LEU A 878 23.87 -30.01 -15.84
N LYS A 879 24.85 -30.82 -16.27
CA LYS A 879 24.61 -31.97 -17.12
C LYS A 879 24.63 -33.23 -16.26
N ASP A 880 23.65 -34.08 -16.54
CA ASP A 880 23.55 -35.49 -16.17
C ASP A 880 23.45 -35.86 -14.70
N GLU A 881 22.21 -36.03 -14.24
CA GLU A 881 21.86 -37.16 -13.38
C GLU A 881 20.59 -37.83 -13.94
N ARG A 882 20.77 -38.53 -15.06
CA ARG A 882 19.97 -39.71 -15.41
C ARG A 882 20.90 -40.92 -15.47
N GLU A 883 21.54 -41.24 -14.35
CA GLU A 883 22.20 -42.52 -14.07
C GLU A 883 22.76 -42.45 -12.63
N ASN A 884 22.22 -43.27 -11.73
CA ASN A 884 22.89 -43.94 -10.60
C ASN A 884 21.89 -44.36 -9.51
N GLU A 885 21.01 -45.29 -9.85
CA GLU A 885 20.86 -46.47 -8.99
C GLU A 885 22.08 -47.35 -9.26
N LEU A 886 23.11 -47.29 -8.41
CA LEU A 886 23.90 -48.44 -7.97
C LEU A 886 25.06 -47.99 -7.08
N LEU A 887 25.27 -48.75 -6.00
CA LEU A 887 26.51 -48.88 -5.24
C LEU A 887 26.81 -47.79 -4.20
N ALA A 888 26.22 -48.00 -3.03
CA ALA A 888 26.96 -47.94 -1.79
C ALA A 888 28.26 -48.77 -1.90
N SER A 889 29.41 -48.17 -1.58
CA SER A 889 30.44 -48.73 -0.68
C SER A 889 31.78 -47.99 -0.82
N ILE A 890 32.39 -47.70 0.34
CA ILE A 890 33.83 -47.59 0.65
C ILE A 890 34.41 -46.17 0.87
N ASP A 891 35.02 -46.08 2.06
CA ASP A 891 35.81 -45.04 2.71
C ASP A 891 37.06 -44.58 1.93
N LEU A 892 37.55 -43.36 2.21
CA LEU A 892 38.81 -43.13 2.95
C LEU A 892 39.26 -41.64 2.95
N GLU A 893 39.50 -41.19 4.17
CA GLU A 893 40.42 -40.20 4.76
C GLU A 893 41.41 -39.33 3.91
N ASP A 894 41.53 -38.09 4.42
CA ASP A 894 42.74 -37.32 4.76
C ASP A 894 43.63 -36.56 3.75
N THR A 895 44.00 -35.34 4.23
CA THR A 895 45.25 -34.56 4.06
C THR A 895 45.53 -33.84 2.73
N VAL A 896 46.30 -32.74 2.61
CA VAL A 896 46.78 -31.58 3.41
C VAL A 896 47.60 -30.73 2.40
N ASN A 897 47.50 -29.40 2.51
CA ASN A 897 48.45 -28.31 2.16
C ASN A 897 49.20 -28.13 0.81
N ASP A 898 49.15 -26.85 0.40
CA ASP A 898 50.22 -25.88 0.12
C ASP A 898 51.18 -25.95 -1.09
N ASN A 899 51.20 -24.79 -1.78
CA ASN A 899 52.35 -23.96 -2.20
C ASN A 899 53.13 -24.18 -3.52
N ALA A 900 53.49 -23.01 -4.07
CA ALA A 900 54.69 -22.66 -4.87
C ALA A 900 54.69 -22.97 -6.40
N THR A 901 54.51 -21.98 -7.29
CA THR A 901 55.46 -21.00 -7.92
C THR A 901 56.41 -21.52 -9.02
N TYR A 902 56.18 -21.05 -10.28
CA TYR A 902 57.09 -20.65 -11.40
C TYR A 902 58.21 -21.63 -11.88
N PRO A 903 58.92 -21.45 -13.04
CA PRO A 903 58.71 -20.66 -14.28
C PRO A 903 59.06 -21.38 -15.62
N LEU A 904 58.82 -20.65 -16.73
CA LEU A 904 59.46 -20.57 -18.07
C LEU A 904 60.66 -21.47 -18.45
N THR A 905 60.67 -21.99 -19.70
CA THR A 905 61.65 -21.74 -20.81
C THR A 905 61.36 -22.68 -22.01
N GLU A 906 61.09 -22.13 -23.22
CA GLU A 906 61.96 -22.10 -24.44
C GLU A 906 61.98 -23.43 -25.25
N SER A 907 61.94 -23.52 -26.58
CA SER A 907 62.41 -22.64 -27.68
C SER A 907 61.94 -23.17 -29.07
N ASN A 908 62.22 -22.34 -30.10
CA ASN A 908 62.28 -22.56 -31.56
C ASN A 908 61.02 -22.19 -32.37
N GLY A 909 61.04 -21.31 -33.38
CA GLY A 909 62.12 -20.57 -34.04
C GLY A 909 61.52 -19.56 -35.04
N PHE A 910 62.25 -18.47 -35.28
CA PHE A 910 61.92 -17.30 -36.12
C PHE A 910 62.05 -17.57 -37.63
N ILE A 911 61.23 -16.91 -38.47
CA ILE A 911 61.64 -16.07 -39.63
C ILE A 911 60.64 -14.90 -39.81
N GLU A 912 61.18 -13.67 -39.78
CA GLU A 912 60.76 -12.35 -40.35
C GLU A 912 59.45 -11.68 -39.91
N GLU A 913 59.49 -10.67 -39.02
CA GLU A 913 59.75 -9.21 -39.24
C GLU A 913 58.46 -8.37 -39.44
N GLN A 914 58.01 -7.73 -38.35
CA GLN A 914 57.18 -6.50 -38.30
C GLN A 914 58.13 -5.27 -38.36
N PRO A 915 57.77 -3.95 -38.56
CA PRO A 915 56.62 -3.23 -37.94
C PRO A 915 56.23 -1.81 -38.48
N TRP A 916 54.95 -1.48 -38.75
CA TRP A 916 54.52 -0.05 -38.77
C TRP A 916 53.14 0.18 -38.15
N LYS A 917 53.13 0.70 -36.93
CA LYS A 917 52.02 1.48 -36.36
C LYS A 917 51.86 2.78 -37.16
N LYS A 918 50.64 3.09 -37.62
CA LYS A 918 49.98 4.42 -37.71
C LYS A 918 48.82 4.30 -38.72
N ALA A 919 47.57 4.31 -38.26
CA ALA A 919 46.78 5.53 -38.13
C ALA A 919 46.53 6.25 -39.47
N ALA A 920 45.63 5.70 -40.30
CA ALA A 920 44.69 6.41 -41.16
C ALA A 920 43.87 5.37 -41.97
N ALA A 921 42.66 5.75 -42.38
CA ALA A 921 41.75 5.00 -43.28
C ALA A 921 40.71 4.05 -42.63
N CYS A 922 39.73 4.64 -41.94
CA CYS A 922 38.33 4.24 -42.08
C CYS A 922 37.46 5.49 -42.18
N SER A 923 37.64 6.21 -43.28
CA SER A 923 36.66 7.12 -43.87
C SER A 923 36.60 6.78 -45.35
N TYR A 924 35.81 5.76 -45.71
CA TYR A 924 35.30 5.56 -47.06
C TYR A 924 34.21 4.49 -47.06
N ASN A 925 33.14 4.72 -47.84
CA ASN A 925 32.03 3.82 -48.16
C ASN A 925 30.77 3.74 -47.27
N VAL A 926 30.28 4.88 -46.77
CA VAL A 926 28.82 5.12 -46.62
C VAL A 926 28.31 6.04 -47.74
N LYS A 927 28.76 5.80 -48.98
CA LYS A 927 28.34 6.55 -50.17
C LYS A 927 27.61 5.71 -51.24
N ASN A 928 27.31 4.43 -50.97
CA ASN A 928 26.65 3.55 -51.94
C ASN A 928 25.34 2.88 -51.47
N LEU A 929 24.69 3.37 -50.40
CA LEU A 929 23.35 2.88 -50.00
C LEU A 929 22.25 3.96 -49.98
N ILE A 930 22.50 5.12 -50.59
CA ILE A 930 21.48 6.13 -50.93
C ILE A 930 21.57 6.38 -52.43
N LYS A 931 21.18 5.39 -53.24
CA LYS A 931 20.94 5.59 -54.67
C LYS A 931 20.06 4.51 -55.33
N THR A 932 19.01 4.04 -54.65
CA THR A 932 17.91 3.32 -55.32
C THR A 932 16.67 3.32 -54.44
N CYS A 933 15.92 4.42 -54.47
CA CYS A 933 14.46 4.50 -54.27
C CYS A 933 14.05 5.97 -54.40
N TYR A 934 14.20 6.47 -55.63
CA TYR A 934 13.65 7.73 -56.12
C TYR A 934 13.15 7.47 -57.55
N VAL A 935 12.15 6.59 -57.70
CA VAL A 935 11.26 6.46 -58.88
C VAL A 935 9.98 5.77 -58.40
N GLY A 936 8.83 6.44 -58.49
CA GLY A 936 7.50 5.91 -58.13
C GLY A 936 6.68 6.91 -57.34
#